data_AF-A0A1H9PHY5-F1
#
_entry.id   AF-A0A1H9PHY5-F1
#
_cell.length_a   1.000
_cell.length_b   1.000
_cell.length_c   1.000
_cell.angle_alpha   90.00
_cell.angle_beta   90.00
_cell.angle_gamma   90.00
#
_symmetry.space_group_name_H-M   'P 1'
#
loop_
_entity.id
_entity.type
_entity.pdbx_description
1 polymer ?
#
loop_
_entity_poly.entity_id
_entity_poly.type
_entity_poly.pdbx_seq_one_letter_code
_entity_poly.pdbx_strand_id
1 'polypeptide(L)'
;MADFRGTLCWDPAVAASTINTEAVSPSRAVFLATHAPLRIKRARITDGREIAIEGDPIGERAVLTEFMALRADSGALLMPVVGDSGSGKSHLVRWVREELAVMEEGSNQREVIYLEKSKTSLKAVVSTLIAEADSSELAQLKDDIDRFTEGIDEEALSRRILNELSEALEATPPHSESRPLARMLVGPGKLAAILLDPHVRAELLAPGNFVPELAHQLIHNRRDGKADRPEGFSVSDLPLDIRDIQSASGMAQRLLGTISTRGDLQGIAVDLLNKHLEAAIKSAANLGAGRLLDAMTQVREEYHRQGKEIVLLIEDFALIQGVQRDLLDAVVEAANRDGKTNLAPIRTLMAVTTGYFQSLDETALTRIQAGTGYVYHLDVPFSPEETGRTEIASFVGRYLNAGRVGRDELERAHNSEVPNKCLSCSFRAECHAAFGATDEGFGLYPFNESSLIRAVHSTADQHKPWTFNPRAVLGSVVRPILVEHATALKQGEFPDPAFRQRFRPTKLDRPVSRDVLGYVAEHDPVSAERRNLVLEFWGDAPERATDLHPTILEAFSLEPLGGETAQRRPAADPDSKPADDCERRPDTGASNRRDALPGELQRMLETVDDWVTLEGGLDTSTANRIRTVVSTAVSQRYQWNAPLMREVGSLELRRGAWPTKATVVSIEGAKENLVGVEDAPITFSRRPKDSWFFDSLLRAERGFPARAEDIRRLAFLAEQHGRDLTARVQRHMEITDDHLVAGFRASLIGAALAGTAWPGMAPSQLLAAALDGGQEWRREDGRLRGPKWMDLLQGHLQARPDLVRQLRHAVGIAQGIGGVNMVDAARVLPLLEKAASVWDWDVQALDVPKWVRSAVTGFASWKTLVQGQLHRHTELLDSIRSRQPRGATGVQTMAALRDALAAAREVGLPLTAEQTRRFDALLQDAKNADWKAVSALEDDLAKTGDTPSDSATVHKASVVAAVKDRGDSLILIQQLLVASDDWLDAALASAQSRSSGSAGDSAAEDVGQICAEWQALTTVPSATDDGEER
;
A
#
# COMPACT_ATOMS: atom_id res chain seq x y z
N MET A 1 -7.70 -0.04 53.61
CA MET A 1 -8.63 -0.59 52.60
C MET A 1 -7.79 -1.51 51.74
N ALA A 2 -8.27 -2.71 51.43
CA ALA A 2 -7.52 -3.62 50.56
C ALA A 2 -7.44 -2.99 49.16
N ASP A 3 -6.27 -3.02 48.54
CA ASP A 3 -6.04 -2.43 47.21
C ASP A 3 -6.69 -3.32 46.14
N PHE A 4 -7.57 -2.77 45.31
CA PHE A 4 -8.23 -3.53 44.24
C PHE A 4 -7.31 -3.70 43.00
N ARG A 5 -6.17 -3.00 42.94
CA ARG A 5 -5.19 -3.09 41.85
C ARG A 5 -4.68 -4.50 41.64
N GLY A 6 -4.69 -4.96 40.39
CA GLY A 6 -4.12 -6.26 40.00
C GLY A 6 -4.83 -7.48 40.58
N THR A 7 -6.04 -7.31 41.13
CA THR A 7 -6.80 -8.38 41.78
C THR A 7 -7.52 -9.26 40.77
N LEU A 8 -7.14 -10.54 40.67
CA LEU A 8 -7.87 -11.55 39.91
C LEU A 8 -8.78 -12.34 40.86
N CYS A 9 -10.08 -12.41 40.56
CA CYS A 9 -11.03 -13.23 41.33
C CYS A 9 -11.19 -14.66 40.77
N TRP A 10 -10.36 -15.04 39.79
CA TRP A 10 -10.30 -16.37 39.17
C TRP A 10 -8.84 -16.81 39.01
N ASP A 11 -8.62 -18.09 38.77
CA ASP A 11 -7.34 -18.63 38.33
C ASP A 11 -7.37 -18.83 36.80
N PRO A 12 -6.42 -18.29 36.01
CA PRO A 12 -6.43 -18.40 34.56
C PRO A 12 -6.43 -19.84 34.03
N ALA A 13 -5.74 -20.77 34.69
CA ALA A 13 -5.70 -22.17 34.29
C ALA A 13 -7.05 -22.86 34.56
N VAL A 14 -7.68 -22.56 35.70
CA VAL A 14 -9.02 -23.06 36.04
C VAL A 14 -10.09 -22.48 35.11
N ALA A 15 -10.01 -21.19 34.79
CA ALA A 15 -10.90 -20.55 33.84
C ALA A 15 -10.76 -21.15 32.43
N ALA A 16 -9.52 -21.40 31.97
CA ALA A 16 -9.25 -22.02 30.68
C ALA A 16 -9.78 -23.46 30.58
N SER A 17 -9.67 -24.26 31.64
CA SER A 17 -10.19 -25.63 31.65
C SER A 17 -11.71 -25.72 31.80
N THR A 18 -12.33 -24.71 32.43
CA THR A 18 -13.77 -24.70 32.71
C THR A 18 -14.57 -24.04 31.57
N ILE A 19 -14.06 -22.95 30.99
CA ILE A 19 -14.67 -22.27 29.84
C ILE A 19 -14.06 -22.86 28.56
N ASN A 20 -14.44 -24.10 28.27
CA ASN A 20 -14.01 -24.76 27.05
C ASN A 20 -14.94 -24.37 25.90
N THR A 21 -14.36 -23.73 24.88
CA THR A 21 -15.06 -23.33 23.65
C THR A 21 -15.04 -24.42 22.57
N GLU A 22 -14.35 -25.53 22.87
CA GLU A 22 -14.15 -26.68 21.99
C GLU A 22 -14.79 -27.96 22.55
N ALA A 23 -14.97 -28.94 21.66
CA ALA A 23 -15.87 -30.09 21.71
C ALA A 23 -15.61 -31.15 22.80
N VAL A 24 -15.25 -30.76 24.03
CA VAL A 24 -15.46 -31.60 25.20
C VAL A 24 -16.86 -31.28 25.69
N SER A 25 -17.79 -32.22 25.56
CA SER A 25 -19.11 -32.09 26.17
C SER A 25 -18.91 -31.80 27.66
N PRO A 26 -19.29 -30.61 28.17
CA PRO A 26 -19.11 -30.30 29.58
C PRO A 26 -19.83 -31.35 30.42
N SER A 27 -19.39 -31.62 31.64
CA SER A 27 -20.16 -32.49 32.54
C SER A 27 -21.54 -31.88 32.79
N ARG A 28 -22.51 -32.71 33.20
CA ARG A 28 -23.88 -32.25 33.49
C ARG A 28 -23.91 -31.06 34.46
N ALA A 29 -23.08 -31.10 35.50
CA ALA A 29 -22.98 -30.03 36.48
C ALA A 29 -22.48 -28.70 35.88
N VAL A 30 -21.44 -28.75 35.04
CA VAL A 30 -20.94 -27.55 34.35
C VAL A 30 -21.98 -27.02 33.36
N PHE A 31 -22.61 -27.90 32.58
CA PHE A 31 -23.65 -27.53 31.62
C PHE A 31 -24.80 -26.76 32.30
N LEU A 32 -25.36 -27.30 33.39
CA LEU A 32 -26.45 -26.65 34.13
C LEU A 32 -26.01 -25.33 34.79
N ALA A 33 -24.77 -25.25 35.30
CA ALA A 33 -24.25 -24.04 35.90
C ALA A 33 -24.03 -22.89 34.91
N THR A 34 -23.67 -23.23 33.66
CA THR A 34 -23.44 -22.26 32.58
C THR A 34 -24.64 -22.04 31.66
N HIS A 35 -25.71 -22.80 31.85
CA HIS A 35 -26.91 -22.73 31.02
C HIS A 35 -27.52 -21.33 31.10
N ALA A 36 -27.77 -20.72 29.94
CA ALA A 36 -28.53 -19.48 29.83
C ALA A 36 -29.60 -19.65 28.75
N PRO A 37 -30.81 -19.10 28.95
CA PRO A 37 -31.91 -19.29 28.01
C PRO A 37 -31.58 -18.82 26.59
N LEU A 38 -31.87 -19.66 25.60
CA LEU A 38 -31.71 -19.33 24.18
C LEU A 38 -32.89 -18.50 23.66
N ARG A 39 -32.62 -17.61 22.69
CA ARG A 39 -33.67 -16.90 21.93
C ARG A 39 -34.10 -17.75 20.75
N ILE A 40 -35.34 -18.22 20.76
CA ILE A 40 -35.87 -19.12 19.74
C ILE A 40 -37.09 -18.47 19.11
N LYS A 41 -37.24 -18.57 17.78
CA LYS A 41 -38.49 -18.18 17.09
C LYS A 41 -39.05 -19.32 16.28
N ARG A 42 -40.37 -19.34 16.10
CA ARG A 42 -41.04 -20.23 15.15
C ARG A 42 -40.90 -19.62 13.77
N ALA A 43 -40.47 -20.42 12.81
CA ALA A 43 -40.28 -19.94 11.45
C ALA A 43 -41.04 -20.83 10.47
N ARG A 44 -41.93 -20.23 9.67
CA ARG A 44 -42.73 -20.95 8.69
C ARG A 44 -41.91 -21.27 7.46
N ILE A 45 -42.24 -22.40 6.85
CA ILE A 45 -41.64 -22.84 5.58
C ILE A 45 -42.52 -22.29 4.45
N THR A 46 -41.98 -21.40 3.62
CA THR A 46 -42.68 -20.83 2.46
C THR A 46 -42.32 -21.59 1.17
N ASP A 47 -43.20 -21.53 0.16
CA ASP A 47 -42.99 -22.12 -1.17
C ASP A 47 -41.66 -21.63 -1.77
N GLY A 48 -40.65 -22.50 -1.79
CA GLY A 48 -39.29 -22.17 -2.22
C GLY A 48 -38.15 -22.50 -1.24
N ARG A 49 -38.42 -23.16 -0.11
CA ARG A 49 -37.43 -23.54 0.94
C ARG A 49 -36.89 -22.36 1.76
N GLU A 50 -37.49 -21.18 1.62
CA GLU A 50 -37.18 -20.01 2.45
C GLU A 50 -37.92 -20.08 3.79
N ILE A 51 -37.22 -19.64 4.84
CA ILE A 51 -37.69 -19.66 6.22
C ILE A 51 -38.13 -18.24 6.59
N ALA A 52 -39.44 -18.04 6.79
CA ALA A 52 -39.98 -16.77 7.26
C ALA A 52 -40.11 -16.79 8.79
N ILE A 53 -39.35 -15.94 9.48
CA ILE A 53 -39.38 -15.83 10.94
C ILE A 53 -40.63 -15.04 11.35
N GLU A 54 -41.54 -15.67 12.12
CA GLU A 54 -42.79 -15.05 12.55
C GLU A 54 -42.97 -15.12 14.08
N GLY A 55 -43.60 -14.10 14.65
CA GLY A 55 -44.00 -14.06 16.06
C GLY A 55 -42.92 -13.64 17.06
N ASP A 56 -43.34 -13.61 18.33
CA ASP A 56 -42.49 -13.25 19.47
C ASP A 56 -41.50 -14.38 19.82
N PRO A 57 -40.32 -14.05 20.38
CA PRO A 57 -39.38 -15.04 20.89
C PRO A 57 -40.04 -15.97 21.90
N ILE A 58 -39.76 -17.27 21.79
CA ILE A 58 -40.16 -18.30 22.74
C ILE A 58 -38.94 -18.83 23.49
N GLY A 59 -39.17 -19.34 24.70
CA GLY A 59 -38.15 -20.01 25.50
C GLY A 59 -38.07 -21.51 25.21
N GLU A 60 -36.99 -22.12 25.68
CA GLU A 60 -36.68 -23.55 25.49
C GLU A 60 -37.76 -24.46 26.11
N ARG A 61 -38.36 -24.04 27.23
CA ARG A 61 -39.45 -24.79 27.86
C ARG A 61 -40.73 -24.83 27.02
N ALA A 62 -40.98 -23.82 26.20
CA ALA A 62 -42.07 -23.88 25.22
C ALA A 62 -41.76 -24.94 24.16
N VAL A 63 -40.51 -25.00 23.67
CA VAL A 63 -40.05 -26.03 22.71
C VAL A 63 -40.24 -27.43 23.28
N LEU A 64 -39.82 -27.69 24.52
CA LEU A 64 -39.99 -28.99 25.17
C LEU A 64 -41.47 -29.37 25.33
N THR A 65 -42.29 -28.41 25.78
CA THR A 65 -43.74 -28.64 25.98
C THR A 65 -44.42 -28.97 24.65
N GLU A 66 -44.11 -28.23 23.58
CA GLU A 66 -44.62 -28.47 22.23
C GLU A 66 -44.12 -29.81 21.67
N PHE A 67 -42.82 -30.09 21.81
CA PHE A 67 -42.22 -31.34 21.36
C PHE A 67 -42.86 -32.56 22.04
N MET A 68 -43.31 -32.43 23.30
CA MET A 68 -44.02 -33.49 24.03
C MET A 68 -45.52 -33.57 23.68
N ALA A 69 -46.19 -32.43 23.50
CA ALA A 69 -47.63 -32.36 23.27
C ALA A 69 -48.06 -32.69 21.84
N LEU A 70 -47.24 -32.36 20.84
CA LEU A 70 -47.57 -32.57 19.43
C LEU A 70 -47.65 -34.06 19.09
N ARG A 71 -48.68 -34.44 18.32
CA ARG A 71 -48.87 -35.78 17.78
C ARG A 71 -49.06 -35.68 16.27
N ALA A 72 -48.21 -36.37 15.51
CA ALA A 72 -48.37 -36.48 14.07
C ALA A 72 -49.31 -37.64 13.72
N ASP A 73 -50.24 -37.43 12.79
CA ASP A 73 -51.18 -38.48 12.33
C ASP A 73 -50.47 -39.71 11.73
N SER A 74 -49.27 -39.50 11.18
CA SER A 74 -48.39 -40.55 10.66
C SER A 74 -47.71 -41.38 11.75
N GLY A 75 -47.72 -40.93 13.01
CA GLY A 75 -46.91 -41.49 14.10
C GLY A 75 -45.41 -41.18 13.99
N ALA A 76 -45.00 -40.32 13.05
CA ALA A 76 -43.62 -39.87 12.89
C ALA A 76 -43.59 -38.33 12.92
N LEU A 77 -43.07 -37.77 14.03
CA LEU A 77 -42.93 -36.33 14.26
C LEU A 77 -41.47 -35.92 14.04
N LEU A 78 -41.24 -34.99 13.11
CA LEU A 78 -39.92 -34.45 12.81
C LEU A 78 -39.88 -32.95 13.13
N MET A 79 -39.02 -32.54 14.06
CA MET A 79 -38.87 -31.15 14.51
C MET A 79 -37.43 -30.68 14.32
N PRO A 80 -37.14 -29.98 13.21
CA PRO A 80 -35.83 -29.39 12.98
C PRO A 80 -35.62 -28.13 13.84
N VAL A 81 -34.43 -28.04 14.42
CA VAL A 81 -33.87 -26.86 15.07
C VAL A 81 -32.81 -26.28 14.14
N VAL A 82 -33.12 -25.16 13.51
CA VAL A 82 -32.33 -24.53 12.44
C VAL A 82 -31.54 -23.34 12.96
N GLY A 83 -30.32 -23.18 12.45
CA GLY A 83 -29.51 -21.99 12.68
C GLY A 83 -28.03 -22.17 12.30
N ASP A 84 -27.27 -21.09 12.38
CA ASP A 84 -25.86 -20.99 12.01
C ASP A 84 -24.95 -21.67 13.05
N SER A 85 -23.70 -21.96 12.68
CA SER A 85 -22.76 -22.60 13.60
C SER A 85 -22.52 -21.73 14.84
N GLY A 86 -22.66 -22.33 16.04
CA GLY A 86 -22.48 -21.63 17.31
C GLY A 86 -23.72 -20.94 17.89
N SER A 87 -24.88 -20.99 17.21
CA SER A 87 -26.14 -20.36 17.68
C SER A 87 -26.84 -21.06 18.86
N GLY A 88 -26.33 -22.21 19.30
CA GLY A 88 -26.88 -22.95 20.45
C GLY A 88 -27.81 -24.12 20.10
N LYS A 89 -27.93 -24.54 18.84
CA LYS A 89 -28.80 -25.67 18.44
C LYS A 89 -28.55 -26.96 19.24
N SER A 90 -27.29 -27.33 19.33
CA SER A 90 -26.82 -28.48 20.10
C SER A 90 -27.06 -28.31 21.60
N HIS A 91 -26.96 -27.06 22.09
CA HIS A 91 -27.25 -26.71 23.47
C HIS A 91 -28.73 -26.97 23.78
N LEU A 92 -29.64 -26.56 22.89
CA LEU A 92 -31.08 -26.81 23.02
C LEU A 92 -31.41 -28.31 23.05
N VAL A 93 -30.87 -29.10 22.11
CA VAL A 93 -31.12 -30.55 22.06
C VAL A 93 -30.61 -31.24 23.32
N ARG A 94 -29.42 -30.84 23.78
CA ARG A 94 -28.85 -31.34 25.03
C ARG A 94 -29.66 -30.92 26.25
N TRP A 95 -30.14 -29.68 26.31
CA TRP A 95 -31.01 -29.21 27.38
C TRP A 95 -32.30 -30.04 27.46
N VAL A 96 -32.95 -30.30 26.32
CA VAL A 96 -34.11 -31.19 26.22
C VAL A 96 -33.80 -32.60 26.76
N ARG A 97 -32.62 -33.15 26.46
CA ARG A 97 -32.17 -34.44 27.00
C ARG A 97 -32.05 -34.43 28.52
N GLU A 98 -31.46 -33.38 29.10
CA GLU A 98 -31.30 -33.26 30.56
C GLU A 98 -32.65 -33.11 31.28
N GLU A 99 -33.59 -32.36 30.70
CA GLU A 99 -34.94 -32.22 31.25
C GLU A 99 -35.73 -33.54 31.15
N LEU A 100 -35.66 -34.24 30.02
CA LEU A 100 -36.32 -35.54 29.85
C LEU A 100 -35.78 -36.61 30.80
N ALA A 101 -34.49 -36.57 31.16
CA ALA A 101 -33.90 -37.48 32.13
C ALA A 101 -34.43 -37.26 33.57
N VAL A 102 -34.95 -36.08 33.88
CA VAL A 102 -35.53 -35.74 35.19
C VAL A 102 -37.06 -35.95 35.21
N MET A 103 -37.69 -36.08 34.05
CA MET A 103 -39.13 -36.33 33.94
C MET A 103 -39.48 -37.80 34.28
N GLU A 104 -40.12 -38.01 35.43
CA GLU A 104 -40.62 -39.34 35.83
C GLU A 104 -41.88 -39.78 35.06
N GLU A 105 -42.67 -38.83 34.54
CA GLU A 105 -43.94 -39.10 33.86
C GLU A 105 -43.74 -39.69 32.45
N GLY A 106 -44.08 -40.97 32.29
CA GLY A 106 -44.05 -41.69 31.02
C GLY A 106 -42.68 -42.25 30.64
N SER A 107 -41.72 -42.27 31.57
CA SER A 107 -40.38 -42.85 31.39
C SER A 107 -40.42 -44.33 30.97
N ASN A 108 -41.36 -45.11 31.51
CA ASN A 108 -41.54 -46.53 31.12
C ASN A 108 -42.19 -46.73 29.74
N GLN A 109 -42.74 -45.68 29.12
CA GLN A 109 -43.44 -45.73 27.83
C GLN A 109 -42.62 -45.09 26.70
N ARG A 110 -41.44 -44.52 27.00
CA ARG A 110 -40.61 -43.77 26.06
C ARG A 110 -39.18 -44.23 26.16
N GLU A 111 -38.56 -44.43 25.02
CA GLU A 111 -37.15 -44.73 24.89
C GLU A 111 -36.43 -43.50 24.37
N VAL A 112 -35.48 -42.94 25.15
CA VAL A 112 -34.79 -41.70 24.79
C VAL A 112 -33.42 -42.01 24.20
N ILE A 113 -33.29 -41.83 22.89
CA ILE A 113 -32.06 -42.08 22.16
C ILE A 113 -31.37 -40.76 21.85
N TYR A 114 -30.17 -40.56 22.41
CA TYR A 114 -29.39 -39.33 22.24
C TYR A 114 -28.13 -39.56 21.40
N LEU A 115 -28.06 -38.91 20.24
CA LEU A 115 -26.91 -38.89 19.35
C LEU A 115 -26.09 -37.62 19.63
N GLU A 116 -25.01 -37.80 20.39
CA GLU A 116 -24.01 -36.77 20.71
C GLU A 116 -23.15 -36.40 19.49
N LYS A 117 -22.54 -35.21 19.52
CA LYS A 117 -21.62 -34.74 18.47
C LYS A 117 -20.43 -35.64 18.16
N SER A 118 -19.95 -36.41 19.14
CA SER A 118 -18.81 -37.32 18.97
C SER A 118 -19.17 -38.60 18.19
N LYS A 119 -20.46 -38.92 18.11
CA LYS A 119 -21.00 -40.15 17.51
C LYS A 119 -21.37 -39.95 16.05
N THR A 120 -20.34 -39.75 15.22
CA THR A 120 -20.50 -39.43 13.78
C THR A 120 -20.56 -40.65 12.86
N SER A 121 -20.04 -41.80 13.30
CA SER A 121 -19.95 -43.00 12.46
C SER A 121 -21.27 -43.77 12.39
N LEU A 122 -21.53 -44.47 11.27
CA LEU A 122 -22.69 -45.38 11.13
C LEU A 122 -22.73 -46.40 12.27
N LYS A 123 -21.57 -46.95 12.66
CA LYS A 123 -21.44 -47.89 13.78
C LYS A 123 -21.91 -47.28 15.09
N ALA A 124 -21.52 -46.04 15.40
CA ALA A 124 -21.93 -45.38 16.64
C ALA A 124 -23.42 -45.01 16.65
N VAL A 125 -23.95 -44.56 15.52
CA VAL A 125 -25.39 -44.27 15.37
C VAL A 125 -26.20 -45.54 15.61
N VAL A 126 -25.91 -46.63 14.88
CA VAL A 126 -26.62 -47.90 15.03
C VAL A 126 -26.43 -48.52 16.41
N SER A 127 -25.21 -48.51 16.96
CA SER A 127 -24.96 -49.02 18.31
C SER A 127 -25.75 -48.24 19.37
N THR A 128 -25.91 -46.93 19.21
CA THR A 128 -26.68 -46.09 20.15
C THR A 128 -28.18 -46.34 20.01
N LEU A 129 -28.65 -46.63 18.81
CA LEU A 129 -30.06 -46.98 18.55
C LEU A 129 -30.45 -48.36 19.11
N ILE A 130 -29.49 -49.29 19.17
CA ILE A 130 -29.69 -50.68 19.63
C ILE A 130 -29.36 -50.86 21.13
N ALA A 131 -28.63 -49.93 21.76
CA ALA A 131 -28.03 -50.13 23.08
C ALA A 131 -28.98 -50.58 24.21
N GLU A 132 -30.26 -50.21 24.14
CA GLU A 132 -31.28 -50.53 25.17
C GLU A 132 -32.35 -51.53 24.69
N ALA A 133 -32.17 -52.14 23.51
CA ALA A 133 -33.11 -53.11 22.95
C ALA A 133 -32.65 -54.57 23.19
N ASP A 134 -33.34 -55.28 24.09
CA ASP A 134 -33.08 -56.69 24.40
C ASP A 134 -33.71 -57.64 23.36
N SER A 135 -33.11 -57.79 22.17
CA SER A 135 -33.52 -58.82 21.21
C SER A 135 -32.35 -59.51 20.51
N SER A 136 -32.48 -60.83 20.26
CA SER A 136 -31.46 -61.63 19.57
C SER A 136 -31.28 -61.21 18.10
N GLU A 137 -32.32 -60.66 17.49
CA GLU A 137 -32.35 -60.16 16.11
C GLU A 137 -31.49 -58.90 15.97
N LEU A 138 -31.57 -57.99 16.93
CA LEU A 138 -30.79 -56.74 16.95
C LEU A 138 -29.32 -56.98 17.36
N ALA A 139 -29.05 -57.99 18.19
CA ALA A 139 -27.68 -58.41 18.50
C ALA A 139 -26.95 -58.93 17.25
N GLN A 140 -27.65 -59.69 16.39
CA GLN A 140 -27.07 -60.20 15.15
C GLN A 140 -26.83 -59.10 14.10
N LEU A 141 -27.74 -58.11 14.03
CA LEU A 141 -27.56 -56.91 13.22
C LEU A 141 -26.35 -56.07 13.68
N LYS A 142 -26.12 -55.96 14.99
CA LYS A 142 -24.93 -55.31 15.56
C LYS A 142 -23.64 -56.04 15.15
N ASP A 143 -23.60 -57.36 15.27
CA ASP A 143 -22.45 -58.18 14.87
C ASP A 143 -22.14 -58.07 13.36
N ASP A 144 -23.16 -58.01 12.51
CA ASP A 144 -23.00 -57.85 11.05
C ASP A 144 -22.42 -56.48 10.66
N ILE A 145 -22.76 -55.43 11.41
CA ILE A 145 -22.22 -54.07 11.23
C ILE A 145 -20.79 -53.96 11.77
N ASP A 146 -20.50 -54.63 12.89
CA ASP A 146 -19.16 -54.69 13.46
C ASP A 146 -18.17 -55.40 12.53
N ARG A 147 -18.54 -56.54 11.93
CA ARG A 147 -17.70 -57.25 10.96
C ARG A 147 -17.45 -56.46 9.67
N PHE A 148 -18.41 -55.65 9.24
CA PHE A 148 -18.26 -54.82 8.04
C PHE A 148 -17.27 -53.68 8.24
N THR A 149 -17.27 -53.07 9.43
CA THR A 149 -16.39 -51.95 9.76
C THR A 149 -14.95 -52.37 10.09
N GLU A 150 -14.74 -53.59 10.58
CA GLU A 150 -13.40 -54.16 10.85
C GLU A 150 -12.59 -54.48 9.58
N GLY A 151 -13.21 -54.52 8.39
CA GLY A 151 -12.56 -54.87 7.12
C GLY A 151 -12.15 -53.69 6.23
N ILE A 152 -12.36 -52.44 6.65
CA ILE A 152 -12.13 -51.25 5.83
C ILE A 152 -10.77 -50.62 6.18
N ASP A 153 -9.82 -50.69 5.26
CA ASP A 153 -8.54 -49.96 5.34
C ASP A 153 -8.76 -48.46 5.06
N GLU A 154 -8.39 -47.58 6.01
CA GLU A 154 -8.48 -46.12 5.89
C GLU A 154 -7.76 -45.58 4.64
N GLU A 155 -6.60 -46.16 4.30
CA GLU A 155 -5.80 -45.74 3.16
C GLU A 155 -6.49 -46.15 1.85
N ALA A 156 -7.13 -47.32 1.83
CA ALA A 156 -7.96 -47.76 0.72
C ALA A 156 -9.21 -46.89 0.56
N LEU A 157 -9.89 -46.52 1.65
CA LEU A 157 -11.08 -45.66 1.61
C LEU A 157 -10.72 -44.25 1.11
N SER A 158 -9.64 -43.65 1.61
CA SER A 158 -9.13 -42.34 1.16
C SER A 158 -8.85 -42.33 -0.35
N ARG A 159 -8.22 -43.41 -0.85
CA ARG A 159 -7.94 -43.58 -2.29
C ARG A 159 -9.22 -43.73 -3.12
N ARG A 160 -10.24 -44.41 -2.60
CA ARG A 160 -11.53 -44.56 -3.27
C ARG A 160 -12.29 -43.24 -3.34
N ILE A 161 -12.35 -42.48 -2.23
CA ILE A 161 -13.03 -41.17 -2.19
C ILE A 161 -12.47 -40.23 -3.26
N LEU A 162 -11.14 -40.17 -3.42
CA LEU A 162 -10.52 -39.35 -4.48
C LEU A 162 -10.86 -39.82 -5.89
N ASN A 163 -10.95 -41.14 -6.11
CA ASN A 163 -11.29 -41.69 -7.42
C ASN A 163 -12.73 -41.35 -7.80
N GLU A 164 -13.68 -41.56 -6.89
CA GLU A 164 -15.09 -41.26 -7.10
C GLU A 164 -15.33 -39.75 -7.26
N LEU A 165 -14.57 -38.92 -6.52
CA LEU A 165 -14.64 -37.47 -6.67
C LEU A 165 -14.13 -37.01 -8.03
N SER A 166 -13.04 -37.61 -8.52
CA SER A 166 -12.53 -37.37 -9.87
C SER A 166 -13.55 -37.77 -10.93
N GLU A 167 -14.17 -38.94 -10.79
CA GLU A 167 -15.16 -39.45 -11.73
C GLU A 167 -16.41 -38.57 -11.77
N ALA A 168 -16.92 -38.13 -10.61
CA ALA A 168 -18.05 -37.20 -10.52
C ALA A 168 -17.77 -35.84 -11.18
N LEU A 169 -16.55 -35.31 -11.01
CA LEU A 169 -16.11 -34.05 -11.64
C LEU A 169 -15.91 -34.18 -13.15
N GLU A 170 -15.48 -35.34 -13.63
CA GLU A 170 -15.32 -35.63 -15.06
C GLU A 170 -16.67 -35.82 -15.76
N ALA A 171 -17.62 -36.48 -15.08
CA ALA A 171 -18.98 -36.70 -15.57
C ALA A 171 -19.84 -35.43 -15.64
N THR A 172 -19.43 -34.35 -14.98
CA THR A 172 -20.18 -33.09 -14.97
C THR A 172 -19.94 -32.31 -16.27
N PRO A 173 -20.96 -32.06 -17.12
CA PRO A 173 -20.75 -31.36 -18.38
C PRO A 173 -20.56 -29.85 -18.13
N PRO A 174 -19.67 -29.15 -18.84
CA PRO A 174 -19.41 -27.71 -18.64
C PRO A 174 -20.64 -26.81 -18.82
N HIS A 175 -21.70 -27.32 -19.47
CA HIS A 175 -22.92 -26.57 -19.77
C HIS A 175 -23.95 -26.63 -18.62
N SER A 176 -23.76 -27.55 -17.66
CA SER A 176 -24.59 -27.64 -16.45
C SER A 176 -24.27 -26.57 -15.41
N GLU A 177 -23.10 -25.91 -15.53
CA GLU A 177 -22.69 -24.83 -14.65
C GLU A 177 -23.10 -23.46 -15.20
N SER A 178 -23.89 -22.72 -14.43
CA SER A 178 -24.34 -21.37 -14.74
C SER A 178 -23.21 -20.33 -14.64
N ARG A 179 -22.22 -20.58 -13.78
CA ARG A 179 -21.07 -19.70 -13.52
C ARG A 179 -19.99 -19.84 -14.62
N PRO A 180 -19.63 -18.77 -15.38
CA PRO A 180 -18.66 -18.86 -16.47
C PRO A 180 -17.28 -19.37 -16.06
N LEU A 181 -16.82 -19.00 -14.86
CA LEU A 181 -15.52 -19.41 -14.31
C LEU A 181 -15.53 -20.89 -13.85
N ALA A 182 -16.65 -21.41 -13.35
CA ALA A 182 -16.77 -22.82 -12.96
C ALA A 182 -16.63 -23.76 -14.17
N ARG A 183 -17.06 -23.31 -15.36
CA ARG A 183 -16.88 -24.07 -16.62
C ARG A 183 -15.41 -24.30 -16.97
N MET A 184 -14.50 -23.47 -16.46
CA MET A 184 -13.06 -23.65 -16.68
C MET A 184 -12.46 -24.79 -15.84
N LEU A 185 -13.14 -25.20 -14.77
CA LEU A 185 -12.67 -26.20 -13.81
C LEU A 185 -13.30 -27.59 -14.00
N VAL A 186 -14.43 -27.67 -14.70
CA VAL A 186 -15.23 -28.89 -14.89
C VAL A 186 -15.03 -29.53 -16.28
N GLY A 187 -14.93 -30.86 -16.35
CA GLY A 187 -14.75 -31.66 -17.57
C GLY A 187 -13.40 -32.40 -17.66
N PRO A 188 -13.19 -33.23 -18.70
CA PRO A 188 -11.99 -34.06 -18.84
C PRO A 188 -10.74 -33.17 -19.00
N GLY A 189 -9.68 -33.49 -18.26
CA GLY A 189 -8.41 -32.74 -18.30
C GLY A 189 -8.35 -31.47 -17.44
N LYS A 190 -9.30 -31.24 -16.51
CA LYS A 190 -9.34 -30.08 -15.61
C LYS A 190 -9.16 -30.49 -14.15
N LEU A 191 -10.07 -30.11 -13.24
CA LEU A 191 -9.93 -30.41 -11.80
C LEU A 191 -9.88 -31.92 -11.53
N ALA A 192 -10.63 -32.73 -12.28
CA ALA A 192 -10.55 -34.19 -12.22
C ALA A 192 -9.14 -34.73 -12.51
N ALA A 193 -8.47 -34.21 -13.55
CA ALA A 193 -7.12 -34.62 -13.91
C ALA A 193 -6.07 -34.19 -12.87
N ILE A 194 -6.30 -33.10 -12.13
CA ILE A 194 -5.46 -32.68 -11.00
C ILE A 194 -5.56 -33.67 -9.85
N LEU A 195 -6.77 -34.12 -9.50
CA LEU A 195 -6.98 -35.09 -8.40
C LEU A 195 -6.33 -36.45 -8.68
N LEU A 196 -6.12 -36.78 -9.95
CA LEU A 196 -5.43 -38.00 -10.40
C LEU A 196 -3.92 -37.83 -10.60
N ASP A 197 -3.38 -36.60 -10.50
CA ASP A 197 -1.95 -36.36 -10.67
C ASP A 197 -1.15 -37.01 -9.51
N PRO A 198 -0.08 -37.79 -9.78
CA PRO A 198 0.63 -38.53 -8.75
C PRO A 198 1.17 -37.68 -7.59
N HIS A 199 1.62 -36.46 -7.86
CA HIS A 199 2.21 -35.57 -6.84
C HIS A 199 1.13 -34.88 -6.02
N VAL A 200 0.09 -34.39 -6.70
CA VAL A 200 -1.07 -33.77 -6.04
C VAL A 200 -1.81 -34.79 -5.17
N ARG A 201 -1.94 -36.02 -5.67
CA ARG A 201 -2.58 -37.12 -4.94
C ARG A 201 -1.77 -37.53 -3.71
N ALA A 202 -0.44 -37.54 -3.79
CA ALA A 202 0.41 -37.81 -2.64
C ALA A 202 0.22 -36.76 -1.53
N GLU A 203 0.11 -35.48 -1.91
CA GLU A 203 -0.16 -34.38 -0.97
C GLU A 203 -1.56 -34.53 -0.34
N LEU A 204 -2.61 -34.70 -1.16
CA LEU A 204 -3.99 -34.85 -0.67
C LEU A 204 -4.20 -36.07 0.24
N LEU A 205 -3.40 -37.12 0.07
CA LEU A 205 -3.40 -38.33 0.89
C LEU A 205 -2.43 -38.28 2.08
N ALA A 206 -1.70 -37.19 2.28
CA ALA A 206 -0.75 -37.07 3.38
C ALA A 206 -1.47 -37.02 4.75
N PRO A 207 -0.86 -37.59 5.83
CA PRO A 207 -1.46 -37.58 7.15
C PRO A 207 -1.76 -36.15 7.65
N GLY A 208 -3.00 -35.90 8.11
CA GLY A 208 -3.45 -34.57 8.57
C GLY A 208 -4.19 -33.74 7.50
N ASN A 209 -4.15 -34.15 6.23
CA ASN A 209 -4.94 -33.52 5.16
C ASN A 209 -6.40 -34.02 5.15
N PHE A 210 -7.28 -33.27 4.47
CA PHE A 210 -8.73 -33.41 4.61
C PHE A 210 -9.25 -34.81 4.30
N VAL A 211 -8.79 -35.43 3.19
CA VAL A 211 -9.35 -36.71 2.72
C VAL A 211 -9.01 -37.88 3.66
N PRO A 212 -7.75 -38.05 4.12
CA PRO A 212 -7.44 -39.05 5.16
C PRO A 212 -8.17 -38.80 6.48
N GLU A 213 -8.32 -37.54 6.90
CA GLU A 213 -9.09 -37.23 8.11
C GLU A 213 -10.57 -37.55 7.98
N LEU A 214 -11.15 -37.29 6.80
CA LEU A 214 -12.53 -37.64 6.46
C LEU A 214 -12.71 -39.17 6.45
N ALA A 215 -11.82 -39.92 5.81
CA ALA A 215 -11.87 -41.38 5.80
C ALA A 215 -11.78 -41.98 7.22
N HIS A 216 -10.87 -41.44 8.05
CA HIS A 216 -10.77 -41.82 9.45
C HIS A 216 -12.06 -41.48 10.23
N GLN A 217 -12.70 -40.34 9.98
CA GLN A 217 -13.97 -39.95 10.64
C GLN A 217 -15.17 -40.80 10.22
N LEU A 218 -15.17 -41.35 8.99
CA LEU A 218 -16.22 -42.24 8.50
C LEU A 218 -16.16 -43.64 9.15
N ILE A 219 -14.96 -44.12 9.47
CA ILE A 219 -14.72 -45.45 10.04
C ILE A 219 -14.69 -45.42 11.57
N HIS A 220 -14.06 -44.40 12.15
CA HIS A 220 -13.86 -44.27 13.59
C HIS A 220 -14.65 -43.11 14.19
N ASN A 221 -15.08 -43.30 15.43
CA ASN A 221 -15.64 -42.20 16.22
C ASN A 221 -14.63 -41.08 16.37
N ARG A 222 -15.13 -39.85 16.45
CA ARG A 222 -14.28 -38.70 16.72
C ARG A 222 -13.63 -38.88 18.08
N ARG A 223 -12.30 -38.72 18.17
CA ARG A 223 -11.62 -38.64 19.46
C ARG A 223 -11.99 -37.31 20.12
N ASP A 224 -12.32 -37.36 21.41
CA ASP A 224 -12.63 -36.16 22.19
C ASP A 224 -11.47 -35.14 22.08
N GLY A 225 -11.80 -33.89 21.72
CA GLY A 225 -10.81 -32.80 21.66
C GLY A 225 -10.11 -32.55 20.32
N LYS A 226 -10.55 -33.13 19.19
CA LYS A 226 -10.05 -32.76 17.85
C LYS A 226 -10.85 -31.57 17.27
N ALA A 227 -10.18 -30.61 16.64
CA ALA A 227 -10.77 -29.38 16.13
C ALA A 227 -11.92 -29.63 15.12
N ASP A 228 -12.95 -28.77 15.14
CA ASP A 228 -13.97 -28.70 14.08
C ASP A 228 -13.30 -28.20 12.80
N ARG A 229 -12.82 -29.11 11.96
CA ARG A 229 -12.50 -28.80 10.56
C ARG A 229 -13.83 -28.59 9.80
N PRO A 230 -13.91 -27.63 8.87
CA PRO A 230 -15.09 -27.43 8.03
C PRO A 230 -15.62 -28.73 7.41
N GLU A 231 -16.93 -28.80 7.20
CA GLU A 231 -17.68 -29.98 6.72
C GLU A 231 -17.34 -30.41 5.28
N GLY A 232 -16.36 -29.74 4.64
CA GLY A 232 -15.89 -29.96 3.29
C GLY A 232 -14.49 -29.38 3.09
N PHE A 233 -13.96 -29.51 1.87
CA PHE A 233 -12.75 -28.82 1.44
C PHE A 233 -12.85 -27.32 1.75
N SER A 234 -11.75 -26.75 2.20
CA SER A 234 -11.51 -25.32 2.36
C SER A 234 -10.38 -24.86 1.45
N VAL A 235 -10.17 -23.55 1.34
CA VAL A 235 -9.09 -23.00 0.48
C VAL A 235 -7.70 -23.47 0.96
N SER A 236 -7.52 -23.68 2.26
CA SER A 236 -6.28 -24.23 2.84
C SER A 236 -6.07 -25.71 2.55
N ASP A 237 -7.12 -26.44 2.13
CA ASP A 237 -7.04 -27.86 1.78
C ASP A 237 -6.67 -28.06 0.32
N LEU A 238 -6.71 -26.98 -0.47
CA LEU A 238 -6.19 -27.00 -1.83
C LEU A 238 -4.66 -27.00 -1.76
N PRO A 239 -3.97 -27.84 -2.56
CA PRO A 239 -2.52 -27.90 -2.59
C PRO A 239 -1.98 -26.70 -3.39
N LEU A 240 -2.03 -25.51 -2.78
CA LEU A 240 -1.64 -24.22 -3.40
C LEU A 240 -0.20 -23.82 -3.07
N ASP A 241 0.36 -24.31 -1.96
CA ASP A 241 1.70 -24.01 -1.44
C ASP A 241 2.78 -25.02 -1.88
N ILE A 242 2.64 -25.57 -3.10
CA ILE A 242 3.59 -26.58 -3.56
C ILE A 242 4.90 -25.86 -3.96
N ARG A 243 5.93 -25.89 -3.09
CA ARG A 243 7.31 -25.56 -3.50
C ARG A 243 7.80 -26.43 -4.67
N ASP A 244 7.14 -27.58 -4.85
CA ASP A 244 7.25 -28.59 -5.90
C ASP A 244 6.19 -28.47 -7.03
N ILE A 245 5.64 -27.28 -7.36
CA ILE A 245 4.82 -27.14 -8.58
C ILE A 245 5.57 -27.74 -9.78
N GLN A 246 6.90 -27.66 -9.82
CA GLN A 246 7.73 -28.22 -10.89
C GLN A 246 7.69 -29.75 -11.05
N SER A 247 7.23 -30.52 -10.05
CA SER A 247 7.14 -31.99 -10.13
C SER A 247 5.79 -32.51 -10.63
N ALA A 248 4.72 -31.71 -10.56
CA ALA A 248 3.41 -32.08 -11.10
C ALA A 248 3.39 -32.06 -12.64
N SER A 249 2.42 -32.72 -13.28
CA SER A 249 2.29 -32.68 -14.75
C SER A 249 2.10 -31.25 -15.29
N GLY A 250 2.64 -30.94 -16.47
CA GLY A 250 2.57 -29.57 -17.05
C GLY A 250 1.16 -29.03 -17.31
N MET A 251 0.13 -29.88 -17.24
CA MET A 251 -1.29 -29.49 -17.25
C MET A 251 -1.77 -29.10 -15.85
N ALA A 252 -1.48 -29.91 -14.83
CA ALA A 252 -1.77 -29.61 -13.43
C ALA A 252 -1.06 -28.33 -12.96
N GLN A 253 0.19 -28.12 -13.36
CA GLN A 253 0.97 -26.90 -13.06
C GLN A 253 0.28 -25.61 -13.51
N ARG A 254 -0.18 -25.58 -14.77
CA ARG A 254 -0.81 -24.39 -15.35
C ARG A 254 -2.12 -24.06 -14.67
N LEU A 255 -2.92 -25.07 -14.36
CA LEU A 255 -4.22 -24.89 -13.74
C LEU A 255 -4.10 -24.56 -12.24
N LEU A 256 -3.20 -25.22 -11.49
CA LEU A 256 -2.90 -24.87 -10.10
C LEU A 256 -2.28 -23.47 -9.96
N GLY A 257 -1.37 -23.07 -10.86
CA GLY A 257 -0.84 -21.70 -10.89
C GLY A 257 -1.91 -20.65 -11.19
N THR A 258 -2.89 -20.99 -12.03
CA THR A 258 -4.04 -20.11 -12.32
C THR A 258 -4.98 -20.00 -11.12
N ILE A 259 -5.22 -21.10 -10.38
CA ILE A 259 -6.05 -21.11 -9.16
C ILE A 259 -5.33 -20.38 -8.01
N SER A 260 -4.02 -20.56 -7.85
CA SER A 260 -3.22 -19.92 -6.79
C SER A 260 -3.20 -18.38 -6.91
N THR A 261 -3.16 -17.86 -8.14
CA THR A 261 -3.13 -16.40 -8.39
C THR A 261 -4.51 -15.72 -8.33
N ARG A 262 -5.61 -16.49 -8.32
CA ARG A 262 -6.98 -15.99 -8.44
C ARG A 262 -7.86 -16.54 -7.32
N GLY A 263 -8.07 -15.73 -6.27
CA GLY A 263 -8.90 -16.10 -5.12
C GLY A 263 -10.37 -16.41 -5.47
N ASP A 264 -10.90 -15.83 -6.56
CA ASP A 264 -12.22 -16.16 -7.10
C ASP A 264 -12.30 -17.60 -7.62
N LEU A 265 -11.23 -18.12 -8.23
CA LEU A 265 -11.16 -19.52 -8.68
C LEU A 265 -10.95 -20.51 -7.53
N GLN A 266 -10.28 -20.10 -6.45
CA GLN A 266 -10.11 -20.94 -5.25
C GLN A 266 -11.45 -21.26 -4.61
N GLY A 267 -12.29 -20.25 -4.40
CA GLY A 267 -13.65 -20.44 -3.87
C GLY A 267 -14.50 -21.34 -4.77
N ILE A 268 -14.45 -21.13 -6.09
CA ILE A 268 -15.22 -21.95 -7.04
C ILE A 268 -14.71 -23.40 -7.10
N ALA A 269 -13.40 -23.64 -6.98
CA ALA A 269 -12.83 -24.98 -6.93
C ALA A 269 -13.30 -25.73 -5.67
N VAL A 270 -13.29 -25.05 -4.53
CA VAL A 270 -13.81 -25.58 -3.26
C VAL A 270 -15.30 -25.91 -3.36
N ASP A 271 -16.11 -25.00 -3.89
CA ASP A 271 -17.55 -25.22 -4.09
C ASP A 271 -17.82 -26.48 -4.94
N LEU A 272 -17.05 -26.67 -6.01
CA LEU A 272 -17.19 -27.83 -6.90
C LEU A 272 -16.77 -29.13 -6.22
N LEU A 273 -15.66 -29.13 -5.48
CA LEU A 273 -15.24 -30.31 -4.71
C LEU A 273 -16.30 -30.69 -3.68
N ASN A 274 -16.82 -29.71 -2.94
CA ASN A 274 -17.83 -29.94 -1.90
C ASN A 274 -19.18 -30.38 -2.49
N LYS A 275 -19.59 -29.82 -3.63
CA LYS A 275 -20.81 -30.23 -4.35
C LYS A 275 -20.82 -31.71 -4.72
N HIS A 276 -19.67 -32.28 -5.07
CA HIS A 276 -19.55 -33.69 -5.49
C HIS A 276 -19.02 -34.62 -4.39
N LEU A 277 -18.61 -34.09 -3.24
CA LEU A 277 -18.03 -34.84 -2.14
C LEU A 277 -18.99 -35.88 -1.57
N GLU A 278 -20.25 -35.52 -1.32
CA GLU A 278 -21.24 -36.44 -0.73
C GLU A 278 -21.50 -37.66 -1.62
N ALA A 279 -21.68 -37.42 -2.92
CA ALA A 279 -21.86 -38.48 -3.90
C ALA A 279 -20.63 -39.39 -3.98
N ALA A 280 -19.42 -38.81 -3.93
CA ALA A 280 -18.17 -39.55 -3.95
C ALA A 280 -17.97 -40.40 -2.69
N ILE A 281 -18.30 -39.89 -1.50
CA ILE A 281 -18.27 -40.65 -0.24
C ILE A 281 -19.23 -41.84 -0.32
N LYS A 282 -20.46 -41.62 -0.79
CA LYS A 282 -21.48 -42.67 -0.92
C LYS A 282 -21.00 -43.81 -1.81
N SER A 283 -20.40 -43.49 -2.95
CA SER A 283 -19.86 -44.47 -3.90
C SER A 283 -18.62 -45.18 -3.34
N ALA A 284 -17.70 -44.43 -2.73
CA ALA A 284 -16.42 -44.94 -2.23
C ALA A 284 -16.54 -45.84 -1.00
N ALA A 285 -17.46 -45.52 -0.09
CA ALA A 285 -17.62 -46.24 1.16
C ALA A 285 -18.32 -47.58 0.99
N ASN A 286 -19.07 -47.78 -0.12
CA ASN A 286 -19.89 -48.97 -0.36
C ASN A 286 -20.74 -49.37 0.88
N LEU A 287 -21.03 -48.39 1.76
CA LEU A 287 -21.87 -48.52 2.93
C LEU A 287 -23.28 -48.68 2.37
N GLY A 288 -23.79 -49.91 2.41
CA GLY A 288 -24.98 -50.31 1.67
C GLY A 288 -26.14 -49.34 1.86
N ALA A 289 -26.47 -48.60 0.79
CA ALA A 289 -27.67 -47.79 0.71
C ALA A 289 -28.88 -48.66 1.11
N GLY A 290 -29.62 -48.23 2.13
CA GLY A 290 -30.80 -48.91 2.64
C GLY A 290 -30.58 -49.76 3.91
N ARG A 291 -29.36 -50.10 4.30
CA ARG A 291 -29.13 -50.96 5.48
C ARG A 291 -29.42 -50.26 6.81
N LEU A 292 -29.15 -48.96 6.92
CA LEU A 292 -29.53 -48.19 8.12
C LEU A 292 -31.05 -48.03 8.21
N LEU A 293 -31.71 -47.84 7.08
CA LEU A 293 -33.17 -47.80 7.00
C LEU A 293 -33.78 -49.14 7.46
N ASP A 294 -33.26 -50.26 6.98
CA ASP A 294 -33.69 -51.60 7.39
C ASP A 294 -33.44 -51.83 8.89
N ALA A 295 -32.25 -51.46 9.39
CA ALA A 295 -31.88 -51.53 10.80
C ALA A 295 -32.84 -50.72 11.68
N MET A 296 -33.12 -49.47 11.30
CA MET A 296 -34.04 -48.60 12.01
C MET A 296 -35.47 -49.11 11.98
N THR A 297 -35.89 -49.71 10.87
CA THR A 297 -37.22 -50.32 10.74
C THR A 297 -37.36 -51.48 11.73
N GLN A 298 -36.36 -52.37 11.81
CA GLN A 298 -36.34 -53.48 12.77
C GLN A 298 -36.34 -53.00 14.23
N VAL A 299 -35.56 -51.96 14.55
CA VAL A 299 -35.55 -51.33 15.89
C VAL A 299 -36.94 -50.78 16.23
N ARG A 300 -37.60 -50.11 15.29
CA ARG A 300 -38.96 -49.57 15.49
C ARG A 300 -40.02 -50.66 15.63
N GLU A 301 -39.88 -51.79 14.94
CA GLU A 301 -40.77 -52.95 15.11
C GLU A 301 -40.62 -53.57 16.50
N GLU A 302 -39.40 -53.67 17.02
CA GLU A 302 -39.14 -54.18 18.38
C GLU A 302 -39.73 -53.26 19.46
N TYR A 303 -39.45 -51.95 19.41
CA TYR A 303 -40.05 -51.02 20.37
C TYR A 303 -41.57 -50.94 20.27
N HIS A 304 -42.15 -51.21 19.09
CA HIS A 304 -43.59 -51.36 18.94
C HIS A 304 -44.12 -52.58 19.70
N ARG A 305 -43.44 -53.73 19.60
CA ARG A 305 -43.78 -54.94 20.38
C ARG A 305 -43.75 -54.66 21.89
N GLN A 306 -42.86 -53.79 22.35
CA GLN A 306 -42.74 -53.36 23.74
C GLN A 306 -43.74 -52.26 24.15
N GLY A 307 -44.52 -51.71 23.21
CA GLY A 307 -45.46 -50.61 23.46
C GLY A 307 -44.78 -49.28 23.79
N LYS A 308 -43.51 -49.11 23.41
CA LYS A 308 -42.72 -47.90 23.66
C LYS A 308 -42.77 -46.95 22.45
N GLU A 309 -42.65 -45.66 22.74
CA GLU A 309 -42.39 -44.60 21.77
C GLU A 309 -40.89 -44.26 21.75
N ILE A 310 -40.34 -43.94 20.58
CA ILE A 310 -38.94 -43.53 20.43
C ILE A 310 -38.82 -42.00 20.43
N VAL A 311 -37.99 -41.45 21.32
CA VAL A 311 -37.60 -40.05 21.36
C VAL A 311 -36.16 -39.94 20.87
N LEU A 312 -35.98 -39.52 19.62
CA LEU A 312 -34.66 -39.39 18.99
C LEU A 312 -34.17 -37.93 19.08
N LEU A 313 -33.07 -37.72 19.78
CA LEU A 313 -32.43 -36.41 19.96
C LEU A 313 -31.10 -36.39 19.20
N ILE A 314 -31.00 -35.55 18.18
CA ILE A 314 -29.81 -35.44 17.33
C ILE A 314 -29.15 -34.08 17.57
N GLU A 315 -27.99 -34.09 18.24
CA GLU A 315 -27.30 -32.86 18.66
C GLU A 315 -26.69 -32.08 17.49
N ASP A 316 -26.32 -32.77 16.42
CA ASP A 316 -25.83 -32.19 15.17
C ASP A 316 -25.98 -33.18 14.01
N PHE A 317 -26.94 -32.94 13.12
CA PHE A 317 -27.23 -33.84 12.00
C PHE A 317 -26.18 -33.75 10.88
N ALA A 318 -25.54 -32.59 10.73
CA ALA A 318 -24.56 -32.36 9.67
C ALA A 318 -23.30 -33.22 9.84
N LEU A 319 -22.97 -33.56 11.09
CA LEU A 319 -21.79 -34.37 11.43
C LEU A 319 -21.96 -35.88 11.14
N ILE A 320 -23.18 -36.37 10.88
CA ILE A 320 -23.46 -37.79 10.64
C ILE A 320 -23.23 -38.13 9.16
N GLN A 321 -22.00 -37.98 8.67
CA GLN A 321 -21.71 -38.06 7.23
C GLN A 321 -21.86 -39.47 6.65
N GLY A 322 -22.35 -39.56 5.40
CA GLY A 322 -22.45 -40.81 4.63
C GLY A 322 -23.72 -41.63 4.85
N VAL A 323 -24.54 -41.31 5.86
CA VAL A 323 -25.79 -42.05 6.17
C VAL A 323 -27.00 -41.14 6.49
N GLN A 324 -26.87 -39.84 6.26
CA GLN A 324 -27.89 -38.82 6.58
C GLN A 324 -29.23 -39.11 5.90
N ARG A 325 -29.21 -39.46 4.61
CA ARG A 325 -30.43 -39.74 3.85
C ARG A 325 -31.17 -40.96 4.38
N ASP A 326 -30.46 -42.07 4.60
CA ASP A 326 -31.06 -43.30 5.12
C ASP A 326 -31.64 -43.09 6.55
N LEU A 327 -30.97 -42.28 7.38
CA LEU A 327 -31.47 -41.90 8.70
C LEU A 327 -32.71 -41.00 8.59
N LEU A 328 -32.70 -40.02 7.68
CA LEU A 328 -33.83 -39.13 7.45
C LEU A 328 -35.05 -39.92 6.95
N ASP A 329 -34.87 -40.79 5.95
CA ASP A 329 -35.90 -41.67 5.41
C ASP A 329 -36.49 -42.56 6.51
N ALA A 330 -35.66 -43.11 7.39
CA ALA A 330 -36.11 -43.93 8.52
C ALA A 330 -36.93 -43.16 9.56
N VAL A 331 -36.57 -41.90 9.80
CA VAL A 331 -37.23 -41.02 10.76
C VAL A 331 -38.56 -40.49 10.22
N VAL A 332 -38.67 -40.24 8.91
CA VAL A 332 -39.92 -39.75 8.30
C VAL A 332 -40.89 -40.88 7.93
N GLU A 333 -40.45 -42.14 8.01
CA GLU A 333 -41.28 -43.30 7.71
C GLU A 333 -42.50 -43.39 8.65
N ALA A 334 -43.69 -43.51 8.07
CA ALA A 334 -44.94 -43.46 8.82
C ALA A 334 -45.15 -44.76 9.61
N ALA A 335 -45.54 -44.63 10.88
CA ALA A 335 -45.87 -45.77 11.73
C ALA A 335 -47.19 -46.45 11.33
N ASN A 336 -48.07 -45.70 10.66
CA ASN A 336 -49.39 -46.14 10.21
C ASN A 336 -49.39 -46.36 8.70
N ARG A 337 -49.48 -47.63 8.26
CA ARG A 337 -49.67 -48.02 6.85
C ARG A 337 -50.95 -48.85 6.73
N ASP A 338 -51.83 -48.51 5.78
CA ASP A 338 -53.08 -49.23 5.49
C ASP A 338 -53.98 -49.52 6.72
N GLY A 339 -54.01 -48.59 7.69
CA GLY A 339 -54.83 -48.71 8.90
C GLY A 339 -54.30 -49.68 9.97
N LYS A 340 -53.07 -50.21 9.83
CA LYS A 340 -52.37 -50.98 10.85
C LYS A 340 -51.10 -50.26 11.31
N THR A 341 -50.90 -50.16 12.61
CA THR A 341 -49.67 -49.63 13.21
C THR A 341 -48.69 -50.79 13.36
N ASN A 342 -47.62 -50.80 12.57
CA ASN A 342 -46.60 -51.87 12.60
C ASN A 342 -45.25 -51.40 13.17
N LEU A 343 -45.06 -50.08 13.32
CA LEU A 343 -43.82 -49.47 13.81
C LEU A 343 -44.09 -48.62 15.05
N ALA A 344 -43.10 -48.49 15.92
CA ALA A 344 -43.17 -47.60 17.07
C ALA A 344 -43.34 -46.14 16.59
N PRO A 345 -44.18 -45.34 17.26
CA PRO A 345 -44.17 -43.90 17.06
C PRO A 345 -42.78 -43.35 17.34
N ILE A 346 -42.34 -42.39 16.53
CA ILE A 346 -41.05 -41.73 16.68
C ILE A 346 -41.24 -40.22 16.72
N ARG A 347 -40.59 -39.55 17.66
CA ARG A 347 -40.43 -38.10 17.70
C ARG A 347 -38.97 -37.73 17.64
N THR A 348 -38.61 -36.88 16.69
CA THR A 348 -37.23 -36.50 16.45
C THR A 348 -37.06 -35.00 16.62
N LEU A 349 -36.18 -34.60 17.54
CA LEU A 349 -35.67 -33.24 17.64
C LEU A 349 -34.24 -33.24 17.10
N MET A 350 -34.02 -32.56 15.98
CA MET A 350 -32.70 -32.57 15.31
C MET A 350 -32.16 -31.17 15.08
N ALA A 351 -30.93 -30.93 15.52
CA ALA A 351 -30.19 -29.74 15.17
C ALA A 351 -29.65 -29.85 13.74
N VAL A 352 -29.98 -28.88 12.90
CA VAL A 352 -29.53 -28.79 11.50
C VAL A 352 -28.98 -27.39 11.21
N THR A 353 -27.97 -27.30 10.37
CA THR A 353 -27.48 -25.98 9.92
C THR A 353 -28.45 -25.39 8.90
N THR A 354 -28.50 -24.06 8.80
CA THR A 354 -29.35 -23.34 7.85
C THR A 354 -29.11 -23.80 6.41
N GLY A 355 -27.85 -23.98 6.02
CA GLY A 355 -27.48 -24.49 4.70
C GLY A 355 -27.98 -25.92 4.45
N TYR A 356 -27.80 -26.82 5.41
CA TYR A 356 -28.26 -28.21 5.27
C TYR A 356 -29.79 -28.32 5.19
N PHE A 357 -30.50 -27.50 5.96
CA PHE A 357 -31.96 -27.47 5.91
C PHE A 357 -32.48 -27.12 4.50
N GLN A 358 -31.84 -26.17 3.81
CA GLN A 358 -32.19 -25.78 2.44
C GLN A 358 -31.91 -26.87 1.41
N SER A 359 -31.00 -27.80 1.69
CA SER A 359 -30.68 -28.94 0.83
C SER A 359 -31.54 -30.19 1.09
N LEU A 360 -32.42 -30.19 2.10
CA LEU A 360 -33.29 -31.34 2.40
C LEU A 360 -34.18 -31.74 1.21
N ASP A 361 -34.43 -33.04 1.10
CA ASP A 361 -35.33 -33.62 0.10
C ASP A 361 -36.79 -33.18 0.31
N GLU A 362 -37.54 -33.08 -0.79
CA GLU A 362 -38.93 -32.59 -0.79
C GLU A 362 -39.86 -33.43 0.09
N THR A 363 -39.62 -34.74 0.18
CA THR A 363 -40.35 -35.67 1.06
C THR A 363 -40.18 -35.30 2.54
N ALA A 364 -38.97 -34.97 2.99
CA ALA A 364 -38.73 -34.56 4.37
C ALA A 364 -39.36 -33.20 4.68
N LEU A 365 -39.25 -32.24 3.76
CA LEU A 365 -39.88 -30.92 3.89
C LEU A 365 -41.41 -31.03 4.01
N THR A 366 -42.03 -31.88 3.19
CA THR A 366 -43.48 -32.13 3.20
C THR A 366 -43.92 -32.73 4.54
N ARG A 367 -43.10 -33.62 5.13
CA ARG A 367 -43.34 -34.25 6.44
C ARG A 367 -43.25 -33.25 7.59
N ILE A 368 -42.28 -32.33 7.53
CA ILE A 368 -42.17 -31.23 8.50
C ILE A 368 -43.38 -30.30 8.40
N GLN A 369 -43.79 -29.92 7.18
CA GLN A 369 -44.97 -29.09 6.94
C GLN A 369 -46.27 -29.74 7.43
N ALA A 370 -46.44 -31.06 7.19
CA ALA A 370 -47.63 -31.80 7.60
C ALA A 370 -47.68 -32.08 9.12
N GLY A 371 -46.52 -32.18 9.79
CA GLY A 371 -46.44 -32.47 11.22
C GLY A 371 -46.58 -31.22 12.10
N THR A 372 -45.76 -30.19 11.84
CA THR A 372 -45.66 -29.00 12.68
C THR A 372 -45.99 -27.70 11.94
N GLY A 373 -45.68 -27.62 10.65
CA GLY A 373 -45.90 -26.41 9.83
C GLY A 373 -44.88 -25.28 10.07
N TYR A 374 -43.91 -25.47 10.96
CA TYR A 374 -42.83 -24.54 11.27
C TYR A 374 -41.58 -25.26 11.79
N VAL A 375 -40.45 -24.54 11.81
CA VAL A 375 -39.18 -24.96 12.40
C VAL A 375 -38.80 -24.01 13.54
N TYR A 376 -37.93 -24.46 14.45
CA TYR A 376 -37.37 -23.58 15.48
C TYR A 376 -36.08 -22.95 14.96
N HIS A 377 -36.03 -21.62 14.91
CA HIS A 377 -34.89 -20.86 14.41
C HIS A 377 -34.15 -20.17 15.56
N LEU A 378 -32.83 -20.37 15.64
CA LEU A 378 -31.99 -19.85 16.73
C LEU A 378 -31.17 -18.61 16.35
N ASP A 379 -30.99 -18.29 15.07
CA ASP A 379 -30.32 -17.04 14.68
C ASP A 379 -31.33 -15.89 14.71
N VAL A 380 -31.77 -15.54 15.91
CA VAL A 380 -32.67 -14.43 16.16
C VAL A 380 -31.83 -13.23 16.59
N PRO A 381 -31.53 -12.28 15.69
CA PRO A 381 -30.73 -11.12 16.05
C PRO A 381 -31.48 -10.25 17.07
N PHE A 382 -30.71 -9.50 17.85
CA PHE A 382 -31.22 -8.38 18.61
C PHE A 382 -31.67 -7.24 17.67
N SER A 383 -32.37 -6.26 18.21
CA SER A 383 -32.78 -5.07 17.45
C SER A 383 -32.21 -3.81 18.11
N PRO A 384 -32.22 -2.66 17.42
CA PRO A 384 -31.85 -1.39 18.02
C PRO A 384 -32.69 -1.04 19.27
N GLU A 385 -33.95 -1.49 19.33
CA GLU A 385 -34.86 -1.30 20.45
C GLU A 385 -34.64 -2.32 21.57
N GLU A 386 -34.25 -3.55 21.23
CA GLU A 386 -33.96 -4.66 22.14
C GLU A 386 -32.48 -5.05 22.03
N THR A 387 -31.62 -4.25 22.65
CA THR A 387 -30.15 -4.35 22.55
C THR A 387 -29.54 -5.59 23.20
N GLY A 388 -30.33 -6.41 23.91
CA GLY A 388 -29.88 -7.66 24.51
C GLY A 388 -28.91 -7.53 25.67
N ARG A 389 -28.76 -6.33 26.27
CA ARG A 389 -27.69 -6.05 27.22
C ARG A 389 -27.76 -6.93 28.46
N THR A 390 -28.95 -7.07 29.03
CA THR A 390 -29.21 -7.89 30.22
C THR A 390 -28.98 -9.37 29.94
N GLU A 391 -29.45 -9.86 28.78
CA GLU A 391 -29.31 -11.26 28.36
C GLU A 391 -27.85 -11.62 28.15
N ILE A 392 -27.08 -10.76 27.48
CA ILE A 392 -25.64 -10.93 27.25
C ILE A 392 -24.89 -10.89 28.58
N ALA A 393 -25.21 -9.94 29.46
CA ALA A 393 -24.60 -9.84 30.78
C ALA A 393 -24.92 -11.07 31.66
N SER A 394 -26.15 -11.57 31.65
CA SER A 394 -26.54 -12.79 32.37
C SER A 394 -25.80 -14.02 31.83
N PHE A 395 -25.76 -14.18 30.50
CA PHE A 395 -25.01 -15.26 29.85
C PHE A 395 -23.54 -15.24 30.25
N VAL A 396 -22.86 -14.10 30.08
CA VAL A 396 -21.43 -13.97 30.43
C VAL A 396 -21.20 -14.14 31.93
N GLY A 397 -22.07 -13.58 32.77
CA GLY A 397 -21.97 -13.67 34.23
C GLY A 397 -21.98 -15.11 34.75
N ARG A 398 -22.79 -16.00 34.16
CA ARG A 398 -22.81 -17.44 34.47
C ARG A 398 -21.47 -18.12 34.14
N TYR A 399 -20.90 -17.84 32.97
CA TYR A 399 -19.57 -18.35 32.59
C TYR A 399 -18.44 -17.77 33.44
N LEU A 400 -18.50 -16.48 33.80
CA LEU A 400 -17.55 -15.87 34.73
C LEU A 400 -17.60 -16.56 36.09
N ASN A 401 -18.80 -16.81 36.64
CA ASN A 401 -18.92 -17.55 37.89
C ASN A 401 -18.39 -18.99 37.78
N ALA A 402 -18.72 -19.70 36.70
CA ALA A 402 -18.21 -21.04 36.46
C ALA A 402 -16.67 -21.06 36.39
N GLY A 403 -16.04 -20.08 35.72
CA GLY A 403 -14.59 -19.93 35.67
C GLY A 403 -13.93 -19.61 37.03
N ARG A 404 -14.66 -18.97 37.96
CA ARG A 404 -14.19 -18.67 39.33
C ARG A 404 -14.29 -19.85 40.28
N VAL A 405 -15.30 -20.70 40.10
CA VAL A 405 -15.53 -21.91 40.90
C VAL A 405 -14.66 -23.06 40.41
N GLY A 406 -14.64 -23.28 39.09
CA GLY A 406 -13.91 -24.37 38.46
C GLY A 406 -14.71 -25.67 38.34
N ARG A 407 -14.34 -26.48 37.34
CA ARG A 407 -15.01 -27.75 36.99
C ARG A 407 -15.20 -28.70 38.17
N ASP A 408 -14.14 -28.99 38.92
CA ASP A 408 -14.19 -30.01 39.98
C ASP A 408 -15.13 -29.62 41.13
N GLU A 409 -15.21 -28.32 41.45
CA GLU A 409 -16.08 -27.81 42.52
C GLU A 409 -17.55 -27.79 42.06
N LEU A 410 -17.82 -27.50 40.78
CA LEU A 410 -19.16 -27.63 40.18
C LEU A 410 -19.64 -29.09 40.16
N GLU A 411 -18.78 -30.04 39.80
CA GLU A 411 -19.13 -31.47 39.77
C GLU A 411 -19.44 -32.04 41.16
N ARG A 412 -18.73 -31.56 42.20
CA ARG A 412 -18.97 -31.92 43.61
C ARG A 412 -20.29 -31.37 44.16
N ALA A 413 -20.79 -30.25 43.65
CA ALA A 413 -22.01 -29.60 44.15
C ALA A 413 -23.31 -30.38 43.81
N HIS A 414 -23.24 -31.36 42.90
CA HIS A 414 -24.26 -32.39 42.59
C HIS A 414 -25.73 -31.96 42.82
N ASN A 415 -26.34 -31.29 41.83
CA ASN A 415 -27.74 -30.81 41.81
C ASN A 415 -28.13 -29.76 42.88
N SER A 416 -27.21 -29.27 43.72
CA SER A 416 -27.46 -28.11 44.60
C SER A 416 -27.45 -26.79 43.81
N GLU A 417 -27.93 -25.70 44.42
CA GLU A 417 -27.78 -24.34 43.85
C GLU A 417 -26.35 -24.07 43.38
N VAL A 418 -26.20 -23.46 42.21
CA VAL A 418 -24.90 -23.16 41.61
C VAL A 418 -24.08 -22.31 42.58
N PRO A 419 -22.91 -22.77 43.06
CA PRO A 419 -22.12 -22.03 44.03
C PRO A 419 -21.68 -20.69 43.43
N ASN A 420 -21.91 -19.60 44.17
CA ASN A 420 -21.53 -18.25 43.75
C ASN A 420 -20.24 -17.82 44.47
N LYS A 421 -19.13 -17.74 43.73
CA LYS A 421 -17.82 -17.38 44.32
C LYS A 421 -17.80 -15.94 44.86
N CYS A 422 -18.62 -15.04 44.27
CA CYS A 422 -18.70 -13.64 44.68
C CYS A 422 -19.22 -13.46 46.10
N LEU A 423 -20.00 -14.41 46.65
CA LEU A 423 -20.51 -14.33 48.03
C LEU A 423 -19.39 -14.40 49.07
N SER A 424 -18.27 -15.05 48.75
CA SER A 424 -17.09 -15.17 49.60
C SER A 424 -16.02 -14.10 49.32
N CYS A 425 -16.28 -13.17 48.39
CA CYS A 425 -15.30 -12.17 47.95
C CYS A 425 -15.33 -10.92 48.84
N SER A 426 -14.16 -10.48 49.33
CA SER A 426 -14.01 -9.25 50.13
C SER A 426 -14.35 -7.97 49.37
N PHE A 427 -14.19 -7.98 48.04
CA PHE A 427 -14.41 -6.82 47.17
C PHE A 427 -15.81 -6.76 46.56
N ARG A 428 -16.73 -7.64 46.96
CA ARG A 428 -18.05 -7.78 46.31
C ARG A 428 -18.80 -6.45 46.18
N ALA A 429 -18.86 -5.65 47.24
CA ALA A 429 -19.63 -4.40 47.23
C ALA A 429 -19.08 -3.37 46.23
N GLU A 430 -17.76 -3.15 46.25
CA GLU A 430 -17.07 -2.22 45.34
C GLU A 430 -17.08 -2.73 43.90
N CYS A 431 -16.83 -4.04 43.71
CA CYS A 431 -16.86 -4.70 42.42
C CYS A 431 -18.24 -4.62 41.77
N HIS A 432 -19.32 -4.92 42.50
CA HIS A 432 -20.68 -4.89 41.94
C HIS A 432 -21.14 -3.46 41.65
N ALA A 433 -20.72 -2.47 42.46
CA ALA A 433 -21.02 -1.06 42.19
C ALA A 433 -20.32 -0.54 40.93
N ALA A 434 -19.10 -0.99 40.66
CA ALA A 434 -18.28 -0.51 39.55
C ALA A 434 -18.50 -1.26 38.24
N PHE A 435 -18.60 -2.59 38.31
CA PHE A 435 -18.65 -3.48 37.14
C PHE A 435 -20.06 -4.04 36.91
N GLY A 436 -20.97 -3.93 37.88
CA GLY A 436 -22.29 -4.53 37.80
C GLY A 436 -22.31 -6.02 38.19
N ALA A 437 -23.51 -6.55 38.35
CA ALA A 437 -23.77 -7.96 38.63
C ALA A 437 -25.09 -8.38 37.97
N THR A 438 -25.23 -9.68 37.70
CA THR A 438 -26.47 -10.27 37.18
C THR A 438 -27.53 -10.39 38.28
N ASP A 439 -28.78 -10.67 37.91
CA ASP A 439 -29.88 -10.90 38.86
C ASP A 439 -29.61 -12.07 39.81
N GLU A 440 -28.86 -13.08 39.37
CA GLU A 440 -28.40 -14.21 40.19
C GLU A 440 -27.23 -13.84 41.14
N GLY A 441 -26.76 -12.59 41.08
CA GLY A 441 -25.70 -12.05 41.92
C GLY A 441 -24.28 -12.39 41.45
N PHE A 442 -24.09 -12.75 40.17
CA PHE A 442 -22.76 -12.98 39.61
C PHE A 442 -22.12 -11.66 39.16
N GLY A 443 -20.93 -11.32 39.70
CA GLY A 443 -20.23 -10.10 39.31
C GLY A 443 -19.68 -10.18 37.88
N LEU A 444 -19.66 -9.06 37.16
CA LEU A 444 -19.21 -8.99 35.74
C LEU A 444 -17.71 -8.73 35.56
N TYR A 445 -16.97 -8.39 36.63
CA TYR A 445 -15.53 -8.13 36.59
C TYR A 445 -14.74 -9.25 35.88
N PRO A 446 -13.85 -8.94 34.91
CA PRO A 446 -13.27 -7.61 34.61
C PRO A 446 -14.09 -6.71 33.67
N PHE A 447 -15.27 -7.15 33.27
CA PHE A 447 -16.16 -6.40 32.39
C PHE A 447 -17.22 -5.63 33.18
N ASN A 448 -17.79 -4.60 32.55
CA ASN A 448 -19.12 -4.10 32.85
C ASN A 448 -20.06 -4.25 31.64
N GLU A 449 -21.34 -3.95 31.82
CA GLU A 449 -22.36 -4.10 30.78
C GLU A 449 -21.97 -3.39 29.47
N SER A 450 -21.47 -2.15 29.54
CA SER A 450 -21.02 -1.41 28.35
C SER A 450 -19.85 -2.10 27.64
N SER A 451 -18.82 -2.51 28.39
CA SER A 451 -17.63 -3.13 27.82
C SER A 451 -17.93 -4.47 27.17
N LEU A 452 -18.88 -5.24 27.71
CA LEU A 452 -19.35 -6.49 27.10
C LEU A 452 -20.02 -6.22 25.77
N ILE A 453 -20.94 -5.26 25.72
CA ILE A 453 -21.73 -4.99 24.52
C ILE A 453 -20.86 -4.46 23.40
N ARG A 454 -19.97 -3.51 23.71
CA ARG A 454 -19.00 -2.98 22.74
C ARG A 454 -18.05 -4.07 22.24
N ALA A 455 -17.60 -4.97 23.11
CA ALA A 455 -16.77 -6.10 22.70
C ALA A 455 -17.53 -7.10 21.82
N VAL A 456 -18.80 -7.38 22.13
CA VAL A 456 -19.68 -8.24 21.32
C VAL A 456 -19.89 -7.62 19.94
N HIS A 457 -20.30 -6.34 19.85
CA HIS A 457 -20.44 -5.63 18.59
C HIS A 457 -19.15 -5.65 17.76
N SER A 458 -17.99 -5.48 18.40
CA SER A 458 -16.68 -5.53 17.74
C SER A 458 -16.35 -6.89 17.12
N THR A 459 -16.92 -7.97 17.66
CA THR A 459 -16.71 -9.35 17.19
C THR A 459 -17.83 -9.87 16.27
N ALA A 460 -18.93 -9.13 16.15
CA ALA A 460 -20.06 -9.51 15.31
C ALA A 460 -19.75 -9.31 13.82
N ASP A 461 -20.46 -10.04 12.96
CA ASP A 461 -20.37 -9.86 11.51
C ASP A 461 -20.82 -8.45 11.11
N GLN A 462 -20.02 -7.75 10.32
CA GLN A 462 -20.31 -6.39 9.83
C GLN A 462 -21.65 -6.31 9.08
N HIS A 463 -22.09 -7.41 8.46
CA HIS A 463 -23.36 -7.48 7.74
C HIS A 463 -24.56 -7.83 8.65
N LYS A 464 -24.31 -8.34 9.86
CA LYS A 464 -25.34 -8.70 10.84
C LYS A 464 -24.90 -8.30 12.26
N PRO A 465 -24.80 -7.01 12.56
CA PRO A 465 -24.05 -6.54 13.73
C PRO A 465 -24.81 -6.72 15.06
N TRP A 466 -26.11 -7.03 15.00
CA TRP A 466 -26.96 -7.38 16.15
C TRP A 466 -27.10 -8.89 16.39
N THR A 467 -26.39 -9.72 15.62
CA THR A 467 -26.42 -11.17 15.83
C THR A 467 -25.54 -11.54 17.01
N PHE A 468 -26.12 -12.25 17.99
CA PHE A 468 -25.38 -12.79 19.12
C PHE A 468 -25.06 -14.26 18.89
N ASN A 469 -23.78 -14.58 18.79
CA ASN A 469 -23.28 -15.95 18.70
C ASN A 469 -22.58 -16.34 20.01
N PRO A 470 -23.23 -17.14 20.88
CA PRO A 470 -22.67 -17.55 22.17
C PRO A 470 -21.25 -18.11 22.09
N ARG A 471 -20.97 -18.97 21.09
CA ARG A 471 -19.65 -19.60 20.93
C ARG A 471 -18.59 -18.56 20.57
N ALA A 472 -18.92 -17.64 19.65
CA ALA A 472 -18.01 -16.56 19.25
C ALA A 472 -17.71 -15.62 20.42
N VAL A 473 -18.71 -15.27 21.24
CA VAL A 473 -18.51 -14.40 22.40
C VAL A 473 -17.63 -15.06 23.46
N LEU A 474 -17.84 -16.34 23.77
CA LEU A 474 -16.97 -17.05 24.72
C LEU A 474 -15.52 -17.17 24.22
N GLY A 475 -15.33 -17.52 22.95
CA GLY A 475 -14.00 -17.71 22.36
C GLY A 475 -13.25 -16.43 22.04
N SER A 476 -13.96 -15.38 21.63
CA SER A 476 -13.36 -14.14 21.13
C SER A 476 -13.39 -13.00 22.13
N VAL A 477 -14.30 -13.02 23.13
CA VAL A 477 -14.43 -11.97 24.15
C VAL A 477 -14.01 -12.47 25.53
N VAL A 478 -14.69 -13.49 26.06
CA VAL A 478 -14.56 -13.88 27.48
C VAL A 478 -13.24 -14.59 27.75
N ARG A 479 -12.96 -15.70 27.06
CA ARG A 479 -11.76 -16.53 27.28
C ARG A 479 -10.45 -15.74 27.10
N PRO A 480 -10.26 -14.92 26.06
CA PRO A 480 -9.06 -14.12 25.88
C PRO A 480 -8.79 -13.18 27.06
N ILE A 481 -9.82 -12.55 27.60
CA ILE A 481 -9.65 -11.60 28.70
C ILE A 481 -9.33 -12.32 30.01
N LEU A 482 -9.93 -13.48 30.24
CA LEU A 482 -9.66 -14.28 31.44
C LEU A 482 -8.32 -15.04 31.40
N VAL A 483 -7.78 -15.33 30.21
CA VAL A 483 -6.60 -16.17 30.04
C VAL A 483 -5.42 -15.38 29.47
N GLU A 484 -5.57 -14.78 28.29
CA GLU A 484 -4.49 -14.08 27.58
C GLU A 484 -4.16 -12.75 28.28
N HIS A 485 -5.17 -11.94 28.62
CA HIS A 485 -4.98 -10.64 29.25
C HIS A 485 -4.87 -10.69 30.79
N ALA A 486 -4.95 -11.87 31.41
CA ALA A 486 -4.86 -12.01 32.86
C ALA A 486 -3.53 -11.49 33.44
N THR A 487 -2.43 -11.69 32.70
CA THR A 487 -1.10 -11.19 33.10
C THR A 487 -1.06 -9.65 33.06
N ALA A 488 -1.57 -9.04 31.99
CA ALA A 488 -1.65 -7.59 31.85
C ALA A 488 -2.56 -6.95 32.92
N LEU A 489 -3.67 -7.60 33.28
CA LEU A 489 -4.54 -7.18 34.39
C LEU A 489 -3.79 -7.21 35.72
N LYS A 490 -3.05 -8.28 36.00
CA LYS A 490 -2.27 -8.43 37.24
C LYS A 490 -1.13 -7.41 37.35
N GLN A 491 -0.54 -7.02 36.21
CA GLN A 491 0.55 -6.04 36.14
C GLN A 491 0.04 -4.58 36.09
N GLY A 492 -1.28 -4.36 35.97
CA GLY A 492 -1.84 -3.02 35.85
C GLY A 492 -1.58 -2.37 34.48
N GLU A 493 -1.33 -3.17 33.45
CA GLU A 493 -1.09 -2.75 32.05
C GLU A 493 -2.33 -2.89 31.16
N PHE A 494 -3.38 -3.59 31.63
CA PHE A 494 -4.64 -3.74 30.91
C PHE A 494 -5.47 -2.44 30.93
N PRO A 495 -6.22 -2.09 29.87
CA PRO A 495 -6.23 -2.71 28.54
C PRO A 495 -4.92 -2.46 27.78
N ASP A 496 -4.38 -3.50 27.13
CA ASP A 496 -3.11 -3.47 26.38
C ASP A 496 -3.34 -3.18 24.87
N PRO A 497 -2.28 -2.97 24.07
CA PRO A 497 -2.44 -2.77 22.62
C PRO A 497 -3.08 -3.96 21.89
N ALA A 498 -2.93 -5.18 22.41
CA ALA A 498 -3.56 -6.38 21.86
C ALA A 498 -5.09 -6.35 22.01
N PHE A 499 -5.60 -5.78 23.10
CA PHE A 499 -7.03 -5.55 23.30
C PHE A 499 -7.62 -4.70 22.17
N ARG A 500 -6.97 -3.59 21.79
CA ARG A 500 -7.44 -2.73 20.68
C ARG A 500 -7.41 -3.42 19.32
N GLN A 501 -6.38 -4.22 19.04
CA GLN A 501 -6.31 -4.96 17.77
C GLN A 501 -7.46 -5.96 17.62
N ARG A 502 -7.91 -6.53 18.76
CA ARG A 502 -9.00 -7.50 18.83
C ARG A 502 -10.38 -6.84 18.80
N PHE A 503 -10.58 -5.77 19.56
CA PHE A 503 -11.86 -5.06 19.67
C PHE A 503 -11.78 -3.71 18.97
N ARG A 504 -12.13 -3.72 17.68
CA ARG A 504 -12.15 -2.52 16.84
C ARG A 504 -13.47 -1.78 16.98
N PRO A 505 -13.46 -0.44 16.90
CA PRO A 505 -14.65 0.36 17.11
C PRO A 505 -15.64 0.13 15.97
N THR A 506 -16.90 0.02 16.33
CA THR A 506 -17.99 -0.18 15.37
C THR A 506 -18.75 1.11 15.15
N LYS A 507 -19.53 1.18 14.06
CA LYS A 507 -20.47 2.29 13.83
C LYS A 507 -21.74 2.20 14.69
N LEU A 508 -21.97 1.07 15.37
CA LEU A 508 -23.12 0.90 16.25
C LEU A 508 -22.93 1.66 17.57
N ASP A 509 -21.70 1.70 18.06
CA ASP A 509 -21.37 2.27 19.35
C ASP A 509 -21.03 3.74 19.25
N ARG A 510 -21.35 4.52 20.28
CA ARG A 510 -20.98 5.93 20.36
C ARG A 510 -19.46 6.03 20.52
N PRO A 511 -18.73 6.73 19.62
CA PRO A 511 -17.31 6.99 19.82
C PRO A 511 -17.07 7.99 20.95
N VAL A 512 -15.88 7.93 21.54
CA VAL A 512 -15.41 8.95 22.50
C VAL A 512 -15.32 10.30 21.78
N SER A 513 -15.83 11.36 22.41
CA SER A 513 -15.79 12.69 21.81
C SER A 513 -14.36 13.20 21.70
N ARG A 514 -14.10 14.02 20.68
CA ARG A 514 -12.78 14.64 20.47
C ARG A 514 -12.35 15.52 21.65
N ASP A 515 -13.30 16.15 22.33
CA ASP A 515 -13.04 16.99 23.51
C ASP A 515 -12.44 16.14 24.63
N VAL A 516 -13.03 14.96 24.87
CA VAL A 516 -12.53 14.01 25.88
C VAL A 516 -11.16 13.46 25.48
N LEU A 517 -10.96 13.08 24.21
CA LEU A 517 -9.65 12.61 23.72
C LEU A 517 -8.57 13.69 23.84
N GLY A 518 -8.91 14.95 23.55
CA GLY A 518 -8.01 16.11 23.70
C GLY A 518 -7.64 16.36 25.16
N TYR A 519 -8.64 16.35 26.05
CA TYR A 519 -8.43 16.55 27.48
C TYR A 519 -7.52 15.46 28.09
N VAL A 520 -7.74 14.20 27.71
CA VAL A 520 -6.89 13.06 28.14
C VAL A 520 -5.45 13.22 27.65
N ALA A 521 -5.25 13.61 26.38
CA ALA A 521 -3.91 13.82 25.83
C ALA A 521 -3.14 14.95 26.53
N GLU A 522 -3.84 15.95 27.07
CA GLU A 522 -3.24 17.05 27.83
C GLU A 522 -2.93 16.69 29.29
N HIS A 523 -3.82 15.95 29.95
CA HIS A 523 -3.73 15.71 31.40
C HIS A 523 -3.10 14.37 31.78
N ASP A 524 -3.05 13.40 30.87
CA ASP A 524 -2.39 12.10 31.06
C ASP A 524 -1.73 11.62 29.75
N PRO A 525 -0.63 12.27 29.31
CA PRO A 525 0.02 11.94 28.05
C PRO A 525 0.70 10.55 28.07
N VAL A 526 1.03 10.02 29.25
CA VAL A 526 1.75 8.74 29.38
C VAL A 526 0.79 7.56 29.21
N SER A 527 -0.42 7.65 29.76
CA SER A 527 -1.42 6.57 29.68
C SER A 527 -2.63 6.93 28.80
N ALA A 528 -2.49 7.94 27.92
CA ALA A 528 -3.57 8.47 27.10
C ALA A 528 -4.32 7.39 26.30
N GLU A 529 -3.60 6.53 25.59
CA GLU A 529 -4.22 5.46 24.77
C GLU A 529 -5.00 4.46 25.64
N ARG A 530 -4.40 4.01 26.74
CA ARG A 530 -5.04 3.08 27.68
C ARG A 530 -6.29 3.69 28.31
N ARG A 531 -6.21 4.96 28.73
CA ARG A 531 -7.35 5.68 29.31
C ARG A 531 -8.47 5.88 28.29
N ASN A 532 -8.14 6.18 27.04
CA ASN A 532 -9.12 6.29 25.96
C ASN A 532 -9.87 4.97 25.76
N LEU A 533 -9.19 3.82 25.81
CA LEU A 533 -9.85 2.50 25.76
C LEU A 533 -10.77 2.27 26.96
N VAL A 534 -10.36 2.68 28.16
CA VAL A 534 -11.20 2.56 29.36
C VAL A 534 -12.46 3.43 29.26
N LEU A 535 -12.32 4.67 28.79
CA LEU A 535 -13.43 5.58 28.55
C LEU A 535 -14.36 5.07 27.44
N GLU A 536 -13.80 4.50 26.38
CA GLU A 536 -14.55 3.94 25.27
C GLU A 536 -15.36 2.71 25.71
N PHE A 537 -14.71 1.71 26.31
CA PHE A 537 -15.36 0.42 26.62
C PHE A 537 -16.08 0.40 27.96
N TRP A 538 -15.49 0.91 29.04
CA TRP A 538 -16.10 0.84 30.38
C TRP A 538 -16.89 2.10 30.74
N GLY A 539 -16.55 3.25 30.15
CA GLY A 539 -17.27 4.52 30.37
C GLY A 539 -18.45 4.77 29.43
N ASP A 540 -18.67 3.90 28.44
CA ASP A 540 -19.63 4.07 27.36
C ASP A 540 -19.48 5.39 26.58
N ALA A 541 -18.24 5.82 26.33
CA ALA A 541 -17.91 7.10 25.72
C ALA A 541 -18.57 8.29 26.45
N PRO A 542 -18.16 8.56 27.71
CA PRO A 542 -18.77 9.58 28.54
C PRO A 542 -18.53 10.98 27.97
N GLU A 543 -19.37 11.94 28.34
CA GLU A 543 -19.21 13.34 27.91
C GLU A 543 -18.02 14.04 28.59
N ARG A 544 -17.59 13.55 29.75
CA ARG A 544 -16.41 14.03 30.47
C ARG A 544 -15.44 12.89 30.77
N ALA A 545 -14.15 13.17 30.67
CA ALA A 545 -13.07 12.22 30.99
C ALA A 545 -13.05 11.79 32.47
N THR A 546 -13.72 12.53 33.35
CA THR A 546 -13.82 12.27 34.80
C THR A 546 -15.02 11.42 35.19
N ASP A 547 -15.97 11.18 34.28
CA ASP A 547 -17.22 10.47 34.57
C ASP A 547 -17.02 8.94 34.51
N LEU A 548 -16.05 8.42 35.27
CA LEU A 548 -15.75 7.00 35.44
C LEU A 548 -15.77 6.62 36.92
N HIS A 549 -16.26 5.43 37.23
CA HIS A 549 -16.29 4.94 38.62
C HIS A 549 -14.86 4.76 39.18
N PRO A 550 -14.52 5.27 40.37
CA PRO A 550 -13.16 5.23 40.92
C PRO A 550 -12.55 3.81 40.99
N THR A 551 -13.36 2.82 41.34
CA THR A 551 -12.93 1.41 41.40
C THR A 551 -12.54 0.84 40.02
N ILE A 552 -13.07 1.34 38.90
CA ILE A 552 -12.63 0.93 37.54
C ILE A 552 -11.22 1.47 37.28
N LEU A 553 -10.98 2.73 37.64
CA LEU A 553 -9.65 3.36 37.54
C LEU A 553 -8.64 2.62 38.41
N GLU A 554 -9.03 2.28 39.65
CA GLU A 554 -8.20 1.48 40.56
C GLU A 554 -7.92 0.08 40.02
N ALA A 555 -8.92 -0.63 39.51
CA ALA A 555 -8.77 -1.97 38.93
C ALA A 555 -7.73 -2.02 37.80
N PHE A 556 -7.70 -0.99 36.96
CA PHE A 556 -6.81 -0.88 35.80
C PHE A 556 -5.55 -0.04 36.05
N SER A 557 -5.29 0.33 37.31
CA SER A 557 -4.11 1.10 37.73
C SER A 557 -3.98 2.46 37.00
N LEU A 558 -5.10 3.14 36.78
CA LEU A 558 -5.17 4.50 36.24
C LEU A 558 -5.42 5.52 37.36
N GLU A 559 -4.68 6.64 37.36
CA GLU A 559 -4.89 7.71 38.34
C GLU A 559 -6.11 8.58 38.00
N PRO A 560 -6.89 9.09 38.95
CA PRO A 560 -7.94 10.07 38.67
C PRO A 560 -7.35 11.35 38.04
N LEU A 561 -7.99 11.88 37.00
CA LEU A 561 -7.61 13.20 36.44
C LEU A 561 -7.98 14.29 37.46
N GLY A 562 -7.08 15.25 37.70
CA GLY A 562 -7.32 16.36 38.63
C GLY A 562 -8.57 17.15 38.25
N GLY A 563 -9.52 17.24 39.17
CA GLY A 563 -10.90 17.64 38.87
C GLY A 563 -11.09 19.09 38.43
N GLU A 564 -11.96 19.28 37.44
CA GLU A 564 -12.75 20.50 37.34
C GLU A 564 -13.65 20.59 38.58
N THR A 565 -13.45 21.61 39.41
CA THR A 565 -14.48 22.06 40.35
C THR A 565 -15.76 22.29 39.57
N ALA A 566 -16.76 21.45 39.85
CA ALA A 566 -18.11 21.53 39.33
C ALA A 566 -18.63 22.98 39.34
N GLN A 567 -18.59 23.65 38.18
CA GLN A 567 -19.45 24.81 37.95
C GLN A 567 -20.87 24.29 37.77
N ARG A 568 -21.55 24.19 38.90
CA ARG A 568 -22.98 23.94 39.03
C ARG A 568 -23.73 25.02 38.24
N ARG A 569 -24.09 24.75 36.98
CA ARG A 569 -25.22 25.45 36.35
C ARG A 569 -26.47 25.16 37.21
N PRO A 570 -27.30 26.16 37.56
CA PRO A 570 -28.45 25.92 38.42
C PRO A 570 -29.39 24.92 37.75
N ALA A 571 -29.78 23.89 38.50
CA ALA A 571 -30.80 22.94 38.09
C ALA A 571 -32.08 23.72 37.76
N ALA A 572 -32.64 23.48 36.58
CA ALA A 572 -34.02 23.85 36.29
C ALA A 572 -34.94 22.97 37.14
N ASP A 573 -35.88 23.60 37.84
CA ASP A 573 -36.91 22.94 38.65
C ASP A 573 -37.71 21.93 37.82
N PRO A 574 -37.99 20.73 38.37
CA PRO A 574 -38.88 19.76 37.74
C PRO A 574 -40.32 20.05 38.20
N ASP A 575 -40.95 21.07 37.65
CA ASP A 575 -42.41 21.23 37.80
C ASP A 575 -43.00 22.05 36.64
N SER A 576 -43.32 21.38 35.55
CA SER A 576 -44.34 21.85 34.61
C SER A 576 -44.92 20.68 33.81
N LYS A 577 -46.19 20.38 34.08
CA LYS A 577 -47.05 19.42 33.37
C LYS A 577 -47.18 19.77 31.88
N PRO A 578 -47.50 18.79 31.00
CA PRO A 578 -47.75 19.04 29.59
C PRO A 578 -49.17 19.59 29.38
N ALA A 579 -49.30 20.63 28.57
CA ALA A 579 -50.58 21.14 28.09
C ALA A 579 -50.65 21.01 26.57
N ASP A 580 -51.79 20.49 26.12
CA ASP A 580 -52.23 20.23 24.76
C ASP A 580 -52.23 21.45 23.82
N ASP A 581 -52.12 21.11 22.53
CA ASP A 581 -52.60 21.76 21.31
C ASP A 581 -53.27 23.15 21.40
N CYS A 582 -52.71 24.12 20.67
CA CYS A 582 -53.48 24.94 19.73
C CYS A 582 -52.62 25.79 18.78
N GLU A 583 -52.84 25.53 17.49
CA GLU A 583 -52.99 26.45 16.35
C GLU A 583 -52.08 27.70 16.16
N ARG A 584 -51.54 27.74 14.94
CA ARG A 584 -50.86 28.82 14.23
C ARG A 584 -51.55 30.19 14.31
N ARG A 585 -50.74 31.26 14.40
CA ARG A 585 -50.74 32.37 13.42
C ARG A 585 -49.42 33.17 13.44
N PRO A 586 -49.06 33.82 12.31
CA PRO A 586 -47.68 34.15 11.96
C PRO A 586 -47.29 35.55 12.43
N ASP A 587 -46.04 35.70 12.88
CA ASP A 587 -45.38 37.00 12.86
C ASP A 587 -44.02 36.92 12.17
N THR A 588 -43.94 37.73 11.13
CA THR A 588 -42.79 38.12 10.34
C THR A 588 -41.68 38.74 11.19
N GLY A 589 -40.43 38.38 10.93
CA GLY A 589 -39.29 39.13 11.49
C GLY A 589 -37.95 38.42 11.38
N ALA A 590 -37.39 38.43 10.18
CA ALA A 590 -35.98 38.20 9.85
C ALA A 590 -34.99 38.14 11.04
N SER A 591 -34.52 36.94 11.41
CA SER A 591 -33.20 36.77 12.06
C SER A 591 -32.64 35.33 12.02
N ASN A 592 -33.46 34.26 11.99
CA ASN A 592 -32.96 32.88 12.11
C ASN A 592 -32.60 32.13 10.81
N ARG A 593 -31.88 32.77 9.86
CA ARG A 593 -31.45 32.07 8.61
C ARG A 593 -29.94 32.04 8.35
N ARG A 594 -29.08 32.38 9.32
CA ARG A 594 -27.61 32.35 9.13
C ARG A 594 -26.85 31.17 9.77
N ASP A 595 -27.49 30.33 10.59
CA ASP A 595 -26.75 29.32 11.37
C ASP A 595 -26.98 27.85 10.98
N ALA A 596 -27.76 27.57 9.92
CA ALA A 596 -27.83 26.21 9.40
C ALA A 596 -26.59 25.93 8.52
N LEU A 597 -25.64 25.15 9.04
CA LEU A 597 -24.50 24.66 8.27
C LEU A 597 -25.01 23.92 7.01
N PRO A 598 -24.43 24.17 5.81
CA PRO A 598 -24.81 23.42 4.62
C PRO A 598 -24.64 21.92 4.85
N GLY A 599 -25.64 21.10 4.50
CA GLY A 599 -25.62 19.66 4.80
C GLY A 599 -24.45 18.87 4.19
N GLU A 600 -23.77 19.42 3.17
CA GLU A 600 -22.51 18.88 2.67
C GLU A 600 -21.33 19.19 3.62
N LEU A 601 -21.26 20.39 4.20
CA LEU A 601 -20.24 20.72 5.19
C LEU A 601 -20.44 19.86 6.45
N GLN A 602 -21.69 19.69 6.90
CA GLN A 602 -22.01 18.85 8.03
C GLN A 602 -21.52 17.40 7.84
N ARG A 603 -21.81 16.79 6.67
CA ARG A 603 -21.31 15.46 6.32
C ARG A 603 -19.78 15.37 6.33
N MET A 604 -19.09 16.42 5.87
CA MET A 604 -17.63 16.40 5.88
C MET A 604 -17.05 16.51 7.27
N LEU A 605 -17.66 17.32 8.13
CA LEU A 605 -17.26 17.42 9.53
C LEU A 605 -17.45 16.07 10.22
N GLU A 606 -18.60 15.42 10.01
CA GLU A 606 -18.85 14.04 10.46
C GLU A 606 -17.77 13.07 9.95
N THR A 607 -17.35 13.14 8.69
CA THR A 607 -16.25 12.29 8.20
C THR A 607 -14.91 12.59 8.87
N VAL A 608 -14.61 13.85 9.22
CA VAL A 608 -13.40 14.18 9.99
C VAL A 608 -13.54 13.62 11.41
N ASP A 609 -14.75 13.61 11.99
CA ASP A 609 -15.01 13.12 13.36
C ASP A 609 -14.80 11.61 13.40
N ASP A 610 -15.34 10.91 12.40
CA ASP A 610 -15.14 9.49 12.16
C ASP A 610 -13.65 9.16 11.92
N TRP A 611 -12.90 10.01 11.22
CA TRP A 611 -11.48 9.74 10.92
C TRP A 611 -10.57 9.66 12.17
N VAL A 612 -10.92 10.37 13.24
CA VAL A 612 -10.16 10.33 14.51
C VAL A 612 -10.69 9.27 15.46
N THR A 613 -11.99 9.02 15.45
CA THR A 613 -12.65 8.16 16.43
C THR A 613 -12.81 6.72 15.97
N LEU A 614 -13.06 6.51 14.68
CA LEU A 614 -13.16 5.21 14.05
C LEU A 614 -11.87 4.96 13.26
N GLU A 615 -11.44 3.70 13.14
CA GLU A 615 -10.27 3.35 12.31
C GLU A 615 -10.47 3.60 10.80
N GLY A 616 -11.61 4.19 10.41
CA GLY A 616 -12.01 4.51 9.05
C GLY A 616 -11.09 5.52 8.36
N GLY A 617 -11.05 5.42 7.03
CA GLY A 617 -10.29 6.36 6.20
C GLY A 617 -11.03 7.66 5.96
N LEU A 618 -10.28 8.76 5.85
CA LEU A 618 -10.85 10.04 5.43
C LEU A 618 -11.28 9.94 3.96
N ASP A 619 -12.50 10.40 3.65
CA ASP A 619 -12.99 10.32 2.28
C ASP A 619 -12.12 11.14 1.31
N THR A 620 -12.01 10.67 0.07
CA THR A 620 -11.09 11.27 -0.92
C THR A 620 -11.48 12.71 -1.27
N SER A 621 -12.76 13.07 -1.18
CA SER A 621 -13.23 14.41 -1.50
C SER A 621 -12.83 15.42 -0.42
N THR A 622 -13.02 15.08 0.86
CA THR A 622 -12.62 15.89 2.02
C THR A 622 -11.11 16.01 2.09
N ALA A 623 -10.39 14.90 1.92
CA ALA A 623 -8.93 14.92 1.88
C ALA A 623 -8.41 15.87 0.80
N ASN A 624 -8.94 15.82 -0.43
CA ASN A 624 -8.51 16.70 -1.52
C ASN A 624 -8.84 18.18 -1.27
N ARG A 625 -9.94 18.49 -0.59
CA ARG A 625 -10.28 19.87 -0.22
C ARG A 625 -9.30 20.41 0.82
N ILE A 626 -9.01 19.65 1.88
CA ILE A 626 -8.00 20.02 2.88
C ILE A 626 -6.63 20.24 2.22
N ARG A 627 -6.19 19.31 1.36
CA ARG A 627 -4.93 19.46 0.59
C ARG A 627 -4.93 20.73 -0.26
N THR A 628 -6.07 21.08 -0.86
CA THR A 628 -6.20 22.30 -1.67
C THR A 628 -6.08 23.56 -0.84
N VAL A 629 -6.71 23.62 0.33
CA VAL A 629 -6.63 24.77 1.24
C VAL A 629 -5.20 24.97 1.73
N VAL A 630 -4.56 23.92 2.24
CA VAL A 630 -3.18 23.98 2.75
C VAL A 630 -2.20 24.36 1.62
N SER A 631 -2.27 23.69 0.47
CA SER A 631 -1.39 23.97 -0.68
C SER A 631 -1.58 25.40 -1.24
N THR A 632 -2.83 25.88 -1.26
CA THR A 632 -3.15 27.26 -1.68
C THR A 632 -2.62 28.27 -0.68
N ALA A 633 -2.70 28.00 0.62
CA ALA A 633 -2.14 28.88 1.65
C ALA A 633 -0.62 29.04 1.51
N VAL A 634 0.12 27.95 1.26
CA VAL A 634 1.58 28.01 1.01
C VAL A 634 1.88 28.88 -0.21
N SER A 635 1.21 28.61 -1.33
CA SER A 635 1.47 29.34 -2.59
C SER A 635 1.07 30.82 -2.55
N GLN A 636 -0.01 31.19 -1.85
CA GLN A 636 -0.44 32.59 -1.72
C GLN A 636 0.42 33.42 -0.76
N ARG A 637 1.00 32.80 0.27
CA ARG A 637 1.88 33.46 1.24
C ARG A 637 3.35 33.40 0.85
N TYR A 638 3.69 32.64 -0.19
CA TYR A 638 5.06 32.52 -0.66
C TYR A 638 5.58 33.86 -1.17
N GLN A 639 6.71 34.29 -0.61
CA GLN A 639 7.39 35.51 -1.04
C GLN A 639 8.45 35.14 -2.08
N TRP A 640 8.32 35.68 -3.30
CA TRP A 640 9.27 35.47 -4.41
C TRP A 640 10.57 36.28 -4.26
N ASN A 641 11.06 36.41 -3.02
CA ASN A 641 12.22 37.24 -2.67
C ASN A 641 13.44 36.45 -2.17
N ALA A 642 13.29 35.15 -1.90
CA ALA A 642 14.37 34.32 -1.37
C ALA A 642 14.37 32.91 -1.99
N PRO A 643 15.12 32.67 -3.09
CA PRO A 643 15.92 33.63 -3.84
C PRO A 643 15.07 34.50 -4.78
N LEU A 644 15.60 35.66 -5.17
CA LEU A 644 14.95 36.55 -6.12
C LEU A 644 14.82 35.84 -7.48
N MET A 645 13.58 35.64 -7.92
CA MET A 645 13.25 35.02 -9.21
C MET A 645 11.90 35.53 -9.69
N ARG A 646 11.60 35.35 -10.97
CA ARG A 646 10.29 35.70 -11.53
C ARG A 646 9.17 34.86 -10.89
N GLU A 647 8.08 35.53 -10.54
CA GLU A 647 6.86 34.84 -10.08
C GLU A 647 6.30 33.91 -11.17
N VAL A 648 5.96 32.68 -10.75
CA VAL A 648 5.34 31.67 -11.61
C VAL A 648 3.82 31.72 -11.42
N GLY A 649 3.07 31.62 -12.52
CA GLY A 649 1.61 31.63 -12.46
C GLY A 649 1.06 30.46 -11.64
N SER A 650 -0.01 30.71 -10.88
CA SER A 650 -0.60 29.71 -9.95
C SER A 650 -1.03 28.40 -10.63
N LEU A 651 -1.44 28.44 -11.90
CA LEU A 651 -1.82 27.26 -12.67
C LEU A 651 -0.62 26.37 -13.03
N GLU A 652 0.50 26.98 -13.40
CA GLU A 652 1.75 26.30 -13.72
C GLU A 652 2.35 25.67 -12.46
N LEU A 653 2.33 26.42 -11.35
CA LEU A 653 2.75 25.95 -10.03
C LEU A 653 1.97 24.69 -9.60
N ARG A 654 0.64 24.69 -9.75
CA ARG A 654 -0.22 23.56 -9.38
C ARG A 654 -0.06 22.33 -10.29
N ARG A 655 0.30 22.50 -11.56
CA ARG A 655 0.48 21.37 -12.50
C ARG A 655 1.82 20.67 -12.32
N GLY A 656 2.87 21.43 -12.01
CA GLY A 656 4.24 20.94 -11.99
C GLY A 656 4.85 20.86 -10.59
N ALA A 657 5.19 22.02 -10.02
CA ALA A 657 6.06 22.11 -8.84
C ALA A 657 5.36 21.83 -7.50
N TRP A 658 4.10 22.22 -7.34
CA TRP A 658 3.35 22.15 -6.09
C TRP A 658 1.90 21.66 -6.29
N PRO A 659 1.71 20.39 -6.68
CA PRO A 659 0.37 19.85 -6.95
C PRO A 659 -0.45 19.64 -5.67
N THR A 660 -1.78 19.74 -5.78
CA THR A 660 -2.74 19.44 -4.70
C THR A 660 -2.94 17.92 -4.56
N LYS A 661 -1.85 17.17 -4.32
CA LYS A 661 -1.81 15.71 -4.22
C LYS A 661 -1.15 15.25 -2.92
N ALA A 662 -1.27 13.96 -2.61
CA ALA A 662 -0.66 13.34 -1.43
C ALA A 662 0.88 13.49 -1.38
N THR A 663 1.53 13.71 -2.52
CA THR A 663 2.99 13.96 -2.60
C THR A 663 3.42 15.33 -2.04
N VAL A 664 2.48 16.23 -1.75
CA VAL A 664 2.75 17.53 -1.09
C VAL A 664 2.18 17.54 0.33
N VAL A 665 0.95 17.08 0.49
CA VAL A 665 0.25 17.02 1.77
C VAL A 665 -0.26 15.60 2.00
N SER A 666 0.42 14.85 2.86
CA SER A 666 0.03 13.51 3.27
C SER A 666 -0.89 13.57 4.50
N ILE A 667 -1.95 12.78 4.48
CA ILE A 667 -2.95 12.65 5.54
C ILE A 667 -3.08 11.16 5.85
N GLU A 668 -2.69 10.77 7.06
CA GLU A 668 -2.73 9.39 7.53
C GLU A 668 -4.14 8.78 7.39
N GLY A 669 -4.24 7.59 6.80
CA GLY A 669 -5.53 6.90 6.60
C GLY A 669 -6.39 7.43 5.44
N ALA A 670 -5.94 8.42 4.67
CA ALA A 670 -6.53 8.73 3.37
C ALA A 670 -5.99 7.74 2.29
N LYS A 671 -6.67 7.62 1.14
CA LYS A 671 -6.13 6.84 0.00
C LYS A 671 -4.91 7.55 -0.60
N GLU A 672 -3.70 7.05 -0.34
CA GLU A 672 -2.43 7.67 -0.75
C GLU A 672 -1.58 6.76 -1.67
N ASN A 673 -2.19 6.15 -2.69
CA ASN A 673 -1.51 5.22 -3.62
C ASN A 673 -0.58 5.93 -4.65
N LEU A 674 0.29 6.84 -4.20
CA LEU A 674 1.25 7.54 -5.07
C LEU A 674 2.68 7.27 -4.58
N VAL A 675 3.59 6.99 -5.53
CA VAL A 675 5.02 6.86 -5.24
C VAL A 675 5.57 8.24 -4.82
N GLY A 676 6.32 8.30 -3.71
CA GLY A 676 6.89 9.54 -3.16
C GLY A 676 6.02 10.29 -2.13
N VAL A 677 5.02 9.61 -1.54
CA VAL A 677 4.23 10.16 -0.41
C VAL A 677 5.06 10.20 0.88
N GLU A 678 6.02 9.30 1.06
CA GLU A 678 6.93 9.28 2.21
C GLU A 678 7.78 10.57 2.30
N ASP A 679 8.06 11.20 1.16
CA ASP A 679 8.81 12.46 1.04
C ASP A 679 7.89 13.70 1.00
N ALA A 680 6.62 13.58 1.42
CA ALA A 680 5.71 14.72 1.47
C ALA A 680 6.17 15.74 2.53
N PRO A 681 6.32 17.04 2.18
CA PRO A 681 6.79 18.06 3.12
C PRO A 681 5.83 18.30 4.29
N ILE A 682 4.52 18.12 4.07
CA ILE A 682 3.49 18.32 5.09
C ILE A 682 2.81 16.98 5.36
N THR A 683 2.87 16.52 6.61
CA THR A 683 2.24 15.27 7.07
C THR A 683 1.29 15.54 8.22
N PHE A 684 0.10 14.94 8.17
CA PHE A 684 -0.89 14.98 9.25
C PHE A 684 -1.18 13.58 9.76
N SER A 685 -1.17 13.43 11.08
CA SER A 685 -1.44 12.16 11.76
C SER A 685 -2.83 12.16 12.41
N ARG A 686 -3.34 10.99 12.78
CA ARG A 686 -4.65 10.84 13.45
C ARG A 686 -4.63 11.36 14.89
N ARG A 687 -4.54 12.68 15.07
CA ARG A 687 -4.51 13.36 16.38
C ARG A 687 -5.72 14.27 16.55
N PRO A 688 -6.27 14.44 17.77
CA PRO A 688 -7.38 15.38 18.01
C PRO A 688 -7.08 16.80 17.53
N LYS A 689 -5.84 17.27 17.72
CA LYS A 689 -5.38 18.59 17.25
C LYS A 689 -5.44 18.76 15.72
N ASP A 690 -5.18 17.70 14.96
CA ASP A 690 -5.24 17.73 13.49
C ASP A 690 -6.68 17.66 12.99
N SER A 691 -7.55 16.95 13.73
CA SER A 691 -9.01 16.98 13.52
C SER A 691 -9.60 18.39 13.66
N TRP A 692 -9.28 19.07 14.76
CA TRP A 692 -9.73 20.44 15.01
C TRP A 692 -9.23 21.41 13.94
N PHE A 693 -7.97 21.24 13.54
CA PHE A 693 -7.40 21.98 12.44
C PHE A 693 -8.19 21.77 11.14
N PHE A 694 -8.54 20.53 10.78
CA PHE A 694 -9.32 20.24 9.58
C PHE A 694 -10.76 20.81 9.64
N ASP A 695 -11.46 20.72 10.77
CA ASP A 695 -12.77 21.36 10.96
C ASP A 695 -12.68 22.89 10.74
N SER A 696 -11.70 23.54 11.38
CA SER A 696 -11.43 24.96 11.22
C SER A 696 -11.13 25.34 9.76
N LEU A 697 -10.37 24.52 9.02
CA LEU A 697 -10.09 24.76 7.60
C LEU A 697 -11.34 24.67 6.73
N LEU A 698 -12.17 23.65 6.92
CA LEU A 698 -13.40 23.43 6.15
C LEU A 698 -14.45 24.50 6.41
N ARG A 699 -14.55 24.98 7.67
CA ARG A 699 -15.40 26.12 8.03
C ARG A 699 -14.90 27.42 7.41
N ALA A 700 -13.61 27.70 7.52
CA ALA A 700 -13.00 28.92 6.99
C ALA A 700 -13.13 29.03 5.46
N GLU A 701 -12.95 27.92 4.73
CA GLU A 701 -13.13 27.86 3.26
C GLU A 701 -14.53 28.31 2.83
N ARG A 702 -15.55 28.07 3.66
CA ARG A 702 -16.96 28.40 3.39
C ARG A 702 -17.43 29.69 4.09
N GLY A 703 -16.51 30.47 4.67
CA GLY A 703 -16.82 31.74 5.33
C GLY A 703 -17.49 31.60 6.70
N PHE A 704 -17.42 30.42 7.32
CA PHE A 704 -17.89 30.21 8.69
C PHE A 704 -16.78 30.53 9.72
N PRO A 705 -17.15 30.85 10.97
CA PRO A 705 -16.17 31.06 12.04
C PRO A 705 -15.29 29.82 12.24
N ALA A 706 -13.98 30.04 12.33
CA ALA A 706 -12.95 29.02 12.59
C ALA A 706 -12.11 29.42 13.80
N ARG A 707 -11.44 28.46 14.46
CA ARG A 707 -10.62 28.75 15.63
C ARG A 707 -9.41 29.61 15.22
N ALA A 708 -9.18 30.70 15.95
CA ALA A 708 -8.11 31.64 15.62
C ALA A 708 -6.70 30.99 15.70
N GLU A 709 -6.52 30.03 16.61
CA GLU A 709 -5.27 29.28 16.72
C GLU A 709 -4.97 28.42 15.48
N ASP A 710 -6.00 27.82 14.87
CA ASP A 710 -5.86 26.97 13.70
C ASP A 710 -5.55 27.80 12.45
N ILE A 711 -6.12 29.00 12.33
CA ILE A 711 -5.77 29.94 11.27
C ILE A 711 -4.32 30.42 11.42
N ARG A 712 -3.86 30.68 12.66
CA ARG A 712 -2.44 30.98 12.93
C ARG A 712 -1.54 29.78 12.64
N ARG A 713 -1.99 28.56 12.94
CA ARG A 713 -1.28 27.32 12.60
C ARG A 713 -1.13 27.17 11.08
N LEU A 714 -2.19 27.43 10.30
CA LEU A 714 -2.13 27.42 8.84
C LEU A 714 -1.13 28.46 8.31
N ALA A 715 -1.15 29.67 8.88
CA ALA A 715 -0.20 30.73 8.54
C ALA A 715 1.25 30.30 8.77
N PHE A 716 1.53 29.74 9.94
CA PHE A 716 2.85 29.25 10.31
C PHE A 716 3.32 28.10 9.42
N LEU A 717 2.44 27.12 9.14
CA LEU A 717 2.73 26.02 8.22
C LEU A 717 3.07 26.54 6.81
N ALA A 718 2.30 27.50 6.31
CA ALA A 718 2.54 28.09 5.00
C ALA A 718 3.90 28.81 4.90
N GLU A 719 4.30 29.53 5.96
CA GLU A 719 5.59 30.23 6.02
C GLU A 719 6.76 29.23 6.19
N GLN A 720 6.61 28.23 7.04
CA GLN A 720 7.62 27.19 7.29
C GLN A 720 7.94 26.41 6.01
N HIS A 721 6.91 25.98 5.27
CA HIS A 721 7.06 25.17 4.06
C HIS A 721 7.31 25.98 2.78
N GLY A 722 7.54 27.30 2.92
CA GLY A 722 7.99 28.13 1.80
C GLY A 722 9.33 27.64 1.22
N ARG A 723 10.26 27.18 2.06
CA ARG A 723 11.56 26.64 1.62
C ARG A 723 11.42 25.37 0.78
N ASP A 724 10.48 24.50 1.15
CA ASP A 724 10.19 23.27 0.41
C ASP A 724 9.58 23.59 -0.96
N LEU A 725 8.71 24.61 -1.02
CA LEU A 725 8.17 25.14 -2.26
C LEU A 725 9.30 25.69 -3.15
N THR A 726 10.24 26.47 -2.60
CA THR A 726 11.41 26.97 -3.34
C THR A 726 12.21 25.83 -3.97
N ALA A 727 12.55 24.80 -3.19
CA ALA A 727 13.34 23.67 -3.67
C ALA A 727 12.62 22.91 -4.80
N ARG A 728 11.30 22.71 -4.68
CA ARG A 728 10.50 22.05 -5.73
C ARG A 728 10.36 22.90 -6.99
N VAL A 729 10.19 24.22 -6.86
CA VAL A 729 10.17 25.15 -8.00
C VAL A 729 11.51 25.14 -8.72
N GLN A 730 12.63 25.20 -7.99
CA GLN A 730 13.97 25.17 -8.57
C GLN A 730 14.26 23.88 -9.34
N ARG A 731 13.85 22.73 -8.80
CA ARG A 731 13.98 21.44 -9.49
C ARG A 731 13.10 21.34 -10.73
N HIS A 732 11.84 21.78 -10.62
CA HIS A 732 10.89 21.71 -11.73
C HIS A 732 11.31 22.57 -12.92
N MET A 733 11.78 23.79 -12.64
CA MET A 733 12.23 24.74 -13.66
C MET A 733 13.67 24.49 -14.12
N GLU A 734 14.38 23.53 -13.51
CA GLU A 734 15.80 23.26 -13.76
C GLU A 734 16.65 24.54 -13.59
N ILE A 735 16.44 25.25 -12.48
CA ILE A 735 17.12 26.50 -12.09
C ILE A 735 17.82 26.38 -10.72
N THR A 736 18.21 25.16 -10.34
CA THR A 736 19.11 24.95 -9.20
C THR A 736 20.44 25.65 -9.46
N ASP A 737 21.22 25.89 -8.41
CA ASP A 737 22.48 26.61 -8.56
C ASP A 737 23.46 25.89 -9.52
N ASP A 738 23.47 24.56 -9.57
CA ASP A 738 24.28 23.80 -10.53
C ASP A 738 23.75 23.91 -11.97
N HIS A 739 22.42 23.94 -12.16
CA HIS A 739 21.81 24.21 -13.45
C HIS A 739 22.14 25.62 -13.96
N LEU A 740 22.12 26.61 -13.07
CA LEU A 740 22.49 27.99 -13.40
C LEU A 740 23.96 28.11 -13.74
N VAL A 741 24.85 27.43 -13.02
CA VAL A 741 26.29 27.38 -13.34
C VAL A 741 26.50 26.79 -14.73
N ALA A 742 25.79 25.71 -15.09
CA ALA A 742 25.85 25.13 -16.44
C ALA A 742 25.36 26.12 -17.51
N GLY A 743 24.26 26.83 -17.26
CA GLY A 743 23.73 27.86 -18.15
C GLY A 743 24.65 29.08 -18.32
N PHE A 744 25.22 29.59 -17.22
CA PHE A 744 26.21 30.68 -17.27
C PHE A 744 27.48 30.24 -18.00
N ARG A 745 27.96 29.01 -17.79
CA ARG A 745 29.10 28.46 -18.52
C ARG A 745 28.83 28.35 -20.02
N ALA A 746 27.64 27.88 -20.40
CA ALA A 746 27.21 27.84 -21.80
C ALA A 746 27.21 29.24 -22.43
N SER A 747 26.67 30.22 -21.70
CA SER A 747 26.64 31.61 -22.15
C SER A 747 28.04 32.22 -22.29
N LEU A 748 28.94 31.95 -21.34
CA LEU A 748 30.33 32.44 -21.36
C LEU A 748 31.16 31.81 -22.48
N ILE A 749 31.03 30.50 -22.71
CA ILE A 749 31.72 29.83 -23.84
C ILE A 749 31.18 30.36 -25.18
N GLY A 750 29.87 30.58 -25.29
CA GLY A 750 29.28 31.24 -26.45
C GLY A 750 29.77 32.68 -26.68
N ALA A 751 29.93 33.45 -25.60
CA ALA A 751 30.53 34.77 -25.63
C ALA A 751 32.02 34.72 -26.04
N ALA A 752 32.75 33.71 -25.59
CA ALA A 752 34.10 33.43 -26.06
C ALA A 752 34.15 33.04 -27.55
N LEU A 753 33.19 32.27 -28.07
CA LEU A 753 33.12 32.00 -29.51
C LEU A 753 32.99 33.30 -30.32
N ALA A 754 32.27 34.29 -29.78
CA ALA A 754 32.06 35.61 -30.38
C ALA A 754 33.22 36.60 -30.13
N GLY A 755 34.19 36.26 -29.28
CA GLY A 755 35.30 37.14 -28.92
C GLY A 755 34.96 38.22 -27.89
N THR A 756 33.81 38.12 -27.19
CA THR A 756 33.33 39.12 -26.23
C THR A 756 33.64 38.78 -24.77
N ALA A 757 34.02 37.53 -24.47
CA ALA A 757 34.40 37.08 -23.13
C ALA A 757 35.63 36.17 -23.16
N TRP A 758 36.53 36.28 -22.17
CA TRP A 758 37.67 35.37 -22.00
C TRP A 758 38.12 35.30 -20.53
N PRO A 759 38.91 34.27 -20.15
CA PRO A 759 39.46 34.15 -18.80
C PRO A 759 40.25 35.41 -18.37
N GLY A 760 39.99 35.91 -17.17
CA GLY A 760 40.70 37.06 -16.58
C GLY A 760 40.05 38.43 -16.81
N MET A 761 38.89 38.50 -17.47
CA MET A 761 38.08 39.73 -17.53
C MET A 761 37.44 40.05 -16.17
N ALA A 762 37.10 41.33 -15.96
CA ALA A 762 36.43 41.76 -14.74
C ALA A 762 35.04 41.08 -14.61
N PRO A 763 34.60 40.68 -13.40
CA PRO A 763 33.31 40.02 -13.20
C PRO A 763 32.11 40.78 -13.77
N SER A 764 32.15 42.13 -13.74
CA SER A 764 31.10 42.98 -14.33
C SER A 764 31.00 42.85 -15.85
N GLN A 765 32.14 42.69 -16.55
CA GLN A 765 32.18 42.49 -17.99
C GLN A 765 31.75 41.07 -18.36
N LEU A 766 32.17 40.07 -17.58
CA LEU A 766 31.70 38.69 -17.76
C LEU A 766 30.19 38.58 -17.55
N LEU A 767 29.65 39.30 -16.56
CA LEU A 767 28.21 39.35 -16.30
C LEU A 767 27.45 40.00 -17.46
N ALA A 768 27.95 41.14 -17.96
CA ALA A 768 27.37 41.82 -19.11
C ALA A 768 27.37 40.90 -20.34
N ALA A 769 28.49 40.24 -20.64
CA ALA A 769 28.60 39.30 -21.75
C ALA A 769 27.67 38.10 -21.57
N ALA A 770 27.61 37.51 -20.36
CA ALA A 770 26.79 36.34 -20.08
C ALA A 770 25.28 36.61 -20.17
N LEU A 771 24.85 37.84 -19.92
CA LEU A 771 23.44 38.25 -19.98
C LEU A 771 23.07 39.02 -21.24
N ASP A 772 23.97 39.20 -22.20
CA ASP A 772 23.68 39.81 -23.50
C ASP A 772 23.12 38.77 -24.49
N GLY A 773 22.06 39.12 -25.20
CA GLY A 773 21.41 38.27 -26.21
C GLY A 773 22.25 38.03 -27.47
N GLY A 774 23.32 38.79 -27.68
CA GLY A 774 24.33 38.59 -28.73
C GLY A 774 23.87 38.92 -30.16
N GLN A 775 22.73 39.59 -30.30
CA GLN A 775 22.14 39.93 -31.61
C GLN A 775 22.97 40.96 -32.38
N GLU A 776 23.68 41.83 -31.68
CA GLU A 776 24.54 42.88 -32.26
C GLU A 776 26.01 42.44 -32.35
N TRP A 777 26.36 41.25 -31.86
CA TRP A 777 27.74 40.79 -31.85
C TRP A 777 28.22 40.49 -33.26
N ARG A 778 29.35 41.11 -33.62
CA ARG A 778 30.06 40.88 -34.87
C ARG A 778 31.52 40.70 -34.54
N ARG A 779 32.13 39.67 -35.13
CA ARG A 779 33.54 39.41 -35.00
C ARG A 779 34.27 40.03 -36.17
N GLU A 780 35.20 40.93 -35.90
CA GLU A 780 35.96 41.61 -36.94
C GLU A 780 36.99 40.67 -37.56
N ASP A 781 37.59 39.78 -36.78
CA ASP A 781 38.56 38.80 -37.25
C ASP A 781 37.99 37.51 -37.86
N GLY A 782 36.75 37.52 -38.36
CA GLY A 782 36.08 36.31 -38.86
C GLY A 782 36.88 35.55 -39.93
N ARG A 783 37.72 36.25 -40.72
CA ARG A 783 38.62 35.66 -41.72
C ARG A 783 39.78 34.86 -41.14
N LEU A 784 40.17 35.12 -39.89
CA LEU A 784 41.20 34.38 -39.15
C LEU A 784 40.67 33.05 -38.57
N ARG A 785 39.36 32.81 -38.64
CA ARG A 785 38.70 31.70 -37.97
C ARG A 785 38.49 30.51 -38.89
N GLY A 786 38.52 29.31 -38.31
CA GLY A 786 38.13 28.09 -39.03
C GLY A 786 36.65 28.06 -39.39
N PRO A 787 36.25 27.41 -40.50
CA PRO A 787 34.84 27.30 -40.89
C PRO A 787 34.01 26.66 -39.77
N LYS A 788 34.52 25.58 -39.15
CA LYS A 788 33.88 24.93 -37.99
C LYS A 788 33.67 25.85 -36.78
N TRP A 789 34.54 26.86 -36.59
CA TRP A 789 34.38 27.84 -35.52
C TRP A 789 33.19 28.76 -35.83
N MET A 790 33.11 29.26 -37.06
CA MET A 790 32.05 30.16 -37.50
C MET A 790 30.69 29.47 -37.53
N ASP A 791 30.64 28.21 -37.98
CA ASP A 791 29.41 27.39 -37.96
C ASP A 791 28.89 27.21 -36.52
N LEU A 792 29.80 26.90 -35.58
CA LEU A 792 29.45 26.74 -34.16
C LEU A 792 28.95 28.06 -33.54
N LEU A 793 29.62 29.17 -33.85
CA LEU A 793 29.21 30.50 -33.40
C LEU A 793 27.81 30.86 -33.93
N GLN A 794 27.55 30.64 -35.22
CA GLN A 794 26.25 30.93 -35.83
C GLN A 794 25.12 30.10 -35.19
N GLY A 795 25.34 28.81 -34.98
CA GLY A 795 24.38 27.94 -34.29
C GLY A 795 24.09 28.40 -32.86
N HIS A 796 25.12 28.80 -32.12
CA HIS A 796 24.94 29.35 -30.77
C HIS A 796 24.16 30.67 -30.78
N LEU A 797 24.50 31.62 -31.67
CA LEU A 797 23.85 32.93 -31.74
C LEU A 797 22.35 32.82 -32.09
N GLN A 798 21.93 31.82 -32.86
CA GLN A 798 20.51 31.56 -33.14
C GLN A 798 19.73 31.16 -31.88
N ALA A 799 20.33 30.37 -30.98
CA ALA A 799 19.69 29.86 -29.77
C ALA A 799 19.96 30.72 -28.51
N ARG A 800 20.96 31.62 -28.56
CA ARG A 800 21.38 32.47 -27.43
C ARG A 800 20.26 33.36 -26.85
N PRO A 801 19.36 33.99 -27.64
CA PRO A 801 18.31 34.83 -27.09
C PRO A 801 17.39 34.08 -26.12
N ASP A 802 17.08 32.81 -26.40
CA ASP A 802 16.25 31.98 -25.52
C ASP A 802 16.99 31.56 -24.26
N LEU A 803 18.27 31.16 -24.39
CA LEU A 803 19.16 30.84 -23.26
C LEU A 803 19.24 32.02 -22.28
N VAL A 804 19.54 33.21 -22.79
CA VAL A 804 19.72 34.43 -21.99
C VAL A 804 18.40 34.88 -21.37
N ARG A 805 17.28 34.73 -22.07
CA ARG A 805 15.95 35.02 -21.51
C ARG A 805 15.67 34.16 -20.26
N GLN A 806 15.99 32.87 -20.32
CA GLN A 806 15.80 31.96 -19.18
C GLN A 806 16.76 32.27 -18.02
N LEU A 807 18.04 32.55 -18.31
CA LEU A 807 18.99 33.01 -17.29
C LEU A 807 18.47 34.26 -16.58
N ARG A 808 18.04 35.28 -17.34
CA ARG A 808 17.46 36.51 -16.77
C ARG A 808 16.23 36.21 -15.90
N HIS A 809 15.34 35.32 -16.33
CA HIS A 809 14.16 34.92 -15.55
C HIS A 809 14.50 34.21 -14.23
N ALA A 810 15.58 33.41 -14.21
CA ALA A 810 15.97 32.62 -13.06
C ALA A 810 16.73 33.41 -11.98
N VAL A 811 17.35 34.53 -12.37
CA VAL A 811 18.20 35.35 -11.49
C VAL A 811 17.74 36.80 -11.34
N GLY A 812 16.60 37.15 -11.92
CA GLY A 812 16.12 38.52 -11.96
C GLY A 812 14.65 38.67 -11.61
N ILE A 813 14.29 39.89 -11.26
CA ILE A 813 12.95 40.30 -10.85
C ILE A 813 12.25 40.99 -12.00
N ALA A 814 11.00 40.59 -12.23
CA ALA A 814 10.07 41.26 -13.14
C ALA A 814 8.93 41.90 -12.33
N GLN A 815 8.32 42.96 -12.89
CA GLN A 815 7.05 43.45 -12.37
C GLN A 815 5.92 42.54 -12.92
N GLY A 816 5.44 41.61 -12.10
CA GLY A 816 4.48 40.58 -12.50
C GLY A 816 5.06 39.56 -13.50
N ILE A 817 4.27 39.16 -14.51
CA ILE A 817 4.66 38.14 -15.52
C ILE A 817 5.49 38.77 -16.67
N GLY A 818 5.81 40.07 -16.60
CA GLY A 818 6.53 40.82 -17.63
C GLY A 818 8.03 40.50 -17.73
N GLY A 819 8.75 41.34 -18.47
CA GLY A 819 10.21 41.24 -18.64
C GLY A 819 10.98 41.54 -17.35
N VAL A 820 12.16 40.95 -17.21
CA VAL A 820 13.06 41.16 -16.07
C VAL A 820 13.73 42.52 -16.17
N ASN A 821 13.59 43.31 -15.10
CA ASN A 821 14.11 44.69 -15.03
C ASN A 821 15.36 44.82 -14.16
N MET A 822 15.57 43.91 -13.21
CA MET A 822 16.72 43.91 -12.30
C MET A 822 17.24 42.49 -12.09
N VAL A 823 18.56 42.37 -11.89
CA VAL A 823 19.24 41.09 -11.65
C VAL A 823 19.87 41.10 -10.26
N ASP A 824 19.74 40.00 -9.53
CA ASP A 824 20.36 39.82 -8.22
C ASP A 824 21.86 39.54 -8.36
N ALA A 825 22.66 40.60 -8.38
CA ALA A 825 24.11 40.48 -8.48
C ALA A 825 24.74 39.69 -7.33
N ALA A 826 24.15 39.73 -6.12
CA ALA A 826 24.69 39.02 -4.96
C ALA A 826 24.59 37.50 -5.13
N ARG A 827 23.52 37.01 -5.77
CA ARG A 827 23.38 35.59 -6.13
C ARG A 827 24.15 35.23 -7.41
N VAL A 828 24.15 36.11 -8.41
CA VAL A 828 24.73 35.78 -9.73
C VAL A 828 26.25 35.75 -9.70
N LEU A 829 26.91 36.69 -9.02
CA LEU A 829 28.37 36.80 -9.07
C LEU A 829 29.08 35.52 -8.59
N PRO A 830 28.72 34.89 -7.45
CA PRO A 830 29.32 33.61 -7.05
C PRO A 830 29.07 32.47 -8.05
N LEU A 831 27.87 32.39 -8.63
CA LEU A 831 27.53 31.38 -9.63
C LEU A 831 28.31 31.59 -10.93
N LEU A 832 28.47 32.85 -11.34
CA LEU A 832 29.25 33.24 -12.50
C LEU A 832 30.75 32.96 -12.29
N GLU A 833 31.29 33.22 -11.09
CA GLU A 833 32.66 32.87 -10.74
C GLU A 833 32.89 31.35 -10.79
N LYS A 834 31.96 30.55 -10.25
CA LYS A 834 32.00 29.08 -10.36
C LYS A 834 31.92 28.63 -11.82
N ALA A 835 31.12 29.29 -12.65
CA ALA A 835 31.06 29.02 -14.09
C ALA A 835 32.37 29.39 -14.80
N ALA A 836 32.93 30.57 -14.53
CA ALA A 836 34.15 31.11 -15.14
C ALA A 836 35.44 30.46 -14.61
N SER A 837 35.37 29.68 -13.54
CA SER A 837 36.50 28.88 -13.04
C SER A 837 36.95 27.82 -14.05
N VAL A 838 36.03 27.32 -14.88
CA VAL A 838 36.23 26.27 -15.89
C VAL A 838 35.73 26.73 -17.26
N TRP A 839 36.65 26.87 -18.21
CA TRP A 839 36.36 27.25 -19.61
C TRP A 839 36.41 26.02 -20.53
N ASP A 840 35.66 25.00 -20.16
CA ASP A 840 35.50 23.77 -20.94
C ASP A 840 34.05 23.27 -20.86
N TRP A 841 33.63 22.50 -21.86
CA TRP A 841 32.28 21.96 -21.94
C TRP A 841 32.29 20.43 -21.92
N ASP A 842 32.27 19.88 -20.70
CA ASP A 842 32.13 18.44 -20.46
C ASP A 842 30.69 18.08 -20.12
N VAL A 843 30.05 17.31 -21.00
CA VAL A 843 28.66 16.85 -20.87
C VAL A 843 28.50 15.79 -19.78
N GLN A 844 29.57 15.05 -19.43
CA GLN A 844 29.51 14.02 -18.39
C GLN A 844 29.63 14.58 -16.97
N ALA A 845 30.24 15.76 -16.82
CA ALA A 845 30.43 16.43 -15.54
C ALA A 845 29.32 17.44 -15.18
N LEU A 846 28.38 17.72 -16.10
CA LEU A 846 27.33 18.73 -15.95
C LEU A 846 25.94 18.13 -16.14
N ASP A 847 25.03 18.36 -15.19
CA ASP A 847 23.60 18.13 -15.39
C ASP A 847 23.03 19.25 -16.26
N VAL A 848 22.88 18.99 -17.57
CA VAL A 848 22.51 20.01 -18.57
C VAL A 848 20.99 20.20 -18.64
N PRO A 849 20.47 21.38 -18.24
CA PRO A 849 19.05 21.69 -18.31
C PRO A 849 18.53 21.67 -19.75
N LYS A 850 17.27 21.32 -19.94
CA LYS A 850 16.59 21.25 -21.24
C LYS A 850 16.66 22.58 -22.00
N TRP A 851 16.54 23.69 -21.27
CA TRP A 851 16.59 25.04 -21.84
C TRP A 851 18.00 25.48 -22.32
N VAL A 852 19.06 24.76 -21.95
CA VAL A 852 20.44 25.02 -22.39
C VAL A 852 20.81 24.23 -23.65
N ARG A 853 20.18 23.07 -23.88
CA ARG A 853 20.62 22.07 -24.87
C ARG A 853 20.74 22.60 -26.30
N SER A 854 19.80 23.43 -26.75
CA SER A 854 19.83 24.01 -28.10
C SER A 854 21.04 24.92 -28.31
N ALA A 855 21.42 25.69 -27.29
CA ALA A 855 22.50 26.67 -27.36
C ALA A 855 23.91 26.06 -27.27
N VAL A 856 24.04 24.80 -26.86
CA VAL A 856 25.35 24.13 -26.65
C VAL A 856 25.62 23.02 -27.67
N THR A 857 24.82 22.97 -28.74
CA THR A 857 24.99 22.00 -29.82
C THR A 857 26.39 22.15 -30.43
N GLY A 858 27.22 21.12 -30.34
CA GLY A 858 28.60 21.13 -30.86
C GLY A 858 29.68 21.60 -29.87
N PHE A 859 29.32 22.06 -28.67
CA PHE A 859 30.29 22.52 -27.66
C PHE A 859 31.22 21.41 -27.16
N ALA A 860 30.87 20.13 -27.30
CA ALA A 860 31.77 19.01 -27.03
C ALA A 860 33.08 19.05 -27.86
N SER A 861 33.07 19.76 -29.00
CA SER A 861 34.27 19.97 -29.83
C SER A 861 35.11 21.18 -29.42
N TRP A 862 34.72 21.89 -28.35
CA TRP A 862 35.35 23.14 -27.89
C TRP A 862 36.87 23.03 -27.73
N LYS A 863 37.35 22.01 -27.01
CA LYS A 863 38.79 21.80 -26.78
C LYS A 863 39.57 21.63 -28.09
N THR A 864 39.04 20.83 -29.01
CA THR A 864 39.62 20.61 -30.34
C THR A 864 39.60 21.88 -31.18
N LEU A 865 38.53 22.69 -31.08
CA LEU A 865 38.42 23.97 -31.79
C LEU A 865 39.42 25.00 -31.27
N VAL A 866 39.61 25.10 -29.95
CA VAL A 866 40.61 25.98 -29.33
C VAL A 866 42.01 25.58 -29.79
N GLN A 867 42.36 24.29 -29.71
CA GLN A 867 43.65 23.79 -30.17
C GLN A 867 43.89 24.04 -31.67
N GLY A 868 42.89 23.77 -32.51
CA GLY A 868 42.97 24.04 -33.95
C GLY A 868 43.15 25.53 -34.27
N GLN A 869 42.52 26.42 -33.50
CA GLN A 869 42.69 27.86 -33.66
C GLN A 869 44.06 28.36 -33.18
N LEU A 870 44.60 27.80 -32.09
CA LEU A 870 45.95 28.11 -31.63
C LEU A 870 47.02 27.71 -32.65
N HIS A 871 46.84 26.55 -33.29
CA HIS A 871 47.74 26.12 -34.37
C HIS A 871 47.73 27.13 -35.53
N ARG A 872 46.53 27.54 -36.00
CA ARG A 872 46.40 28.57 -37.05
C ARG A 872 47.02 29.91 -36.66
N HIS A 873 46.84 30.33 -35.40
CA HIS A 873 47.46 31.55 -34.89
C HIS A 873 48.99 31.45 -34.84
N THR A 874 49.52 30.27 -34.52
CA THR A 874 50.97 30.01 -34.52
C THR A 874 51.52 30.04 -35.95
N GLU A 875 50.88 29.34 -36.89
CA GLU A 875 51.24 29.37 -38.32
C GLU A 875 51.20 30.79 -38.89
N LEU A 876 50.18 31.57 -38.53
CA LEU A 876 50.06 32.97 -38.93
C LEU A 876 51.19 33.82 -38.36
N LEU A 877 51.49 33.67 -37.07
CA LEU A 877 52.58 34.41 -36.43
C LEU A 877 53.93 34.04 -37.04
N ASP A 878 54.19 32.75 -37.28
CA ASP A 878 55.41 32.26 -37.91
C ASP A 878 55.54 32.80 -39.34
N SER A 879 54.44 32.82 -40.10
CA SER A 879 54.38 33.39 -41.45
C SER A 879 54.72 34.89 -41.49
N ILE A 880 54.33 35.65 -40.45
CA ILE A 880 54.66 37.06 -40.31
C ILE A 880 56.12 37.22 -39.83
N ARG A 881 56.53 36.50 -38.79
CA ARG A 881 57.84 36.65 -38.14
C ARG A 881 59.01 36.10 -38.96
N SER A 882 58.78 35.16 -39.88
CA SER A 882 59.80 34.76 -40.86
C SER A 882 60.19 35.90 -41.81
N ARG A 883 59.27 36.86 -42.04
CA ARG A 883 59.45 38.00 -42.96
C ARG A 883 59.64 39.33 -42.26
N GLN A 884 59.30 39.41 -40.97
CA GLN A 884 59.49 40.58 -40.11
C GLN A 884 60.30 40.19 -38.87
N PRO A 885 61.60 40.53 -38.81
CA PRO A 885 62.45 40.23 -37.67
C PRO A 885 61.91 40.80 -36.34
N ARG A 886 62.16 40.08 -35.25
CA ARG A 886 61.82 40.54 -33.88
C ARG A 886 62.57 41.86 -33.58
N GLY A 887 61.82 42.87 -33.14
CA GLY A 887 62.34 44.21 -32.85
C GLY A 887 62.12 45.25 -33.97
N ALA A 888 61.74 44.84 -35.18
CA ALA A 888 61.38 45.76 -36.26
C ALA A 888 59.95 46.28 -36.09
N THR A 889 59.78 47.61 -36.07
CA THR A 889 58.45 48.24 -36.00
C THR A 889 57.75 48.19 -37.36
N GLY A 890 56.41 48.16 -37.38
CA GLY A 890 55.65 48.20 -38.64
C GLY A 890 56.02 49.39 -39.53
N VAL A 891 56.35 50.54 -38.93
CA VAL A 891 56.83 51.72 -39.66
C VAL A 891 58.16 51.47 -40.37
N GLN A 892 59.11 50.79 -39.71
CA GLN A 892 60.39 50.41 -40.31
C GLN A 892 60.22 49.38 -41.42
N THR A 893 59.36 48.37 -41.21
CA THR A 893 59.04 47.36 -42.23
C THR A 893 58.43 48.00 -43.48
N MET A 894 57.47 48.92 -43.30
CA MET A 894 56.85 49.64 -44.42
C MET A 894 57.81 50.59 -45.14
N ALA A 895 58.75 51.20 -44.43
CA ALA A 895 59.81 52.02 -45.04
C ALA A 895 60.76 51.15 -45.88
N ALA A 896 61.24 50.05 -45.31
CA ALA A 896 62.13 49.11 -46.00
C ALA A 896 61.49 48.53 -47.28
N LEU A 897 60.19 48.20 -47.26
CA LEU A 897 59.47 47.74 -48.45
C LEU A 897 59.38 48.82 -49.54
N ARG A 898 59.15 50.08 -49.16
CA ARG A 898 59.13 51.19 -50.14
C ARG A 898 60.50 51.43 -50.75
N ASP A 899 61.55 51.40 -49.93
CA ASP A 899 62.93 51.59 -50.37
C ASP A 899 63.36 50.44 -51.31
N ALA A 900 63.00 49.20 -50.97
CA ALA A 900 63.25 48.03 -51.82
C ALA A 900 62.51 48.12 -53.17
N LEU A 901 61.25 48.56 -53.18
CA LEU A 901 60.47 48.77 -54.40
C LEU A 901 61.05 49.90 -55.28
N ALA A 902 61.56 50.97 -54.66
CA ALA A 902 62.23 52.06 -55.38
C ALA A 902 63.55 51.58 -56.01
N ALA A 903 64.38 50.88 -55.23
CA ALA A 903 65.65 50.32 -55.71
C ALA A 903 65.45 49.28 -56.83
N ALA A 904 64.42 48.43 -56.75
CA ALA A 904 64.11 47.46 -57.80
C ALA A 904 63.77 48.11 -59.16
N ARG A 905 63.14 49.30 -59.16
CA ARG A 905 62.89 50.07 -60.38
C ARG A 905 64.20 50.56 -61.01
N GLU A 906 65.18 50.96 -60.21
CA GLU A 906 66.48 51.44 -60.69
C GLU A 906 67.32 50.32 -61.34
N VAL A 907 67.18 49.08 -60.86
CA VAL A 907 67.94 47.90 -61.36
C VAL A 907 67.20 47.16 -62.48
N GLY A 908 66.09 47.70 -63.01
CA GLY A 908 65.37 47.12 -64.16
C GLY A 908 64.52 45.90 -63.82
N LEU A 909 63.95 45.86 -62.61
CA LEU A 909 62.96 44.89 -62.14
C LEU A 909 61.59 45.56 -61.89
N PRO A 910 60.90 46.08 -62.93
CA PRO A 910 59.63 46.76 -62.74
C PRO A 910 58.49 45.78 -62.44
N LEU A 911 57.62 46.16 -61.49
CA LEU A 911 56.32 45.51 -61.28
C LEU A 911 55.43 45.68 -62.53
N THR A 912 54.63 44.67 -62.85
CA THR A 912 53.56 44.83 -63.86
C THR A 912 52.48 45.81 -63.38
N ALA A 913 51.67 46.35 -64.30
CA ALA A 913 50.58 47.27 -63.95
C ALA A 913 49.51 46.64 -63.03
N GLU A 914 49.31 45.32 -63.12
CA GLU A 914 48.42 44.59 -62.22
C GLU A 914 49.03 44.38 -60.83
N GLN A 915 50.30 43.97 -60.76
CA GLN A 915 51.01 43.82 -59.50
C GLN A 915 51.15 45.15 -58.76
N THR A 916 51.44 46.24 -59.47
CA THR A 916 51.53 47.59 -58.87
C THR A 916 50.22 47.99 -58.19
N ARG A 917 49.07 47.81 -58.86
CA ARG A 917 47.75 48.10 -58.26
C ARG A 917 47.47 47.24 -57.02
N ARG A 918 47.81 45.95 -57.07
CA ARG A 918 47.63 45.03 -55.95
C ARG A 918 48.53 45.39 -54.76
N PHE A 919 49.79 45.73 -55.01
CA PHE A 919 50.74 46.15 -53.97
C PHE A 919 50.37 47.49 -53.34
N ASP A 920 49.95 48.47 -54.14
CA ASP A 920 49.53 49.78 -53.62
C ASP A 920 48.29 49.64 -52.71
N ALA A 921 47.36 48.75 -53.05
CA ALA A 921 46.22 48.41 -52.20
C ALA A 921 46.67 47.76 -50.88
N LEU A 922 47.54 46.75 -50.94
CA LEU A 922 48.06 46.08 -49.74
C LEU A 922 48.87 47.01 -48.84
N LEU A 923 49.67 47.92 -49.42
CA LEU A 923 50.43 48.92 -48.66
C LEU A 923 49.52 49.94 -47.98
N GLN A 924 48.39 50.31 -48.60
CA GLN A 924 47.41 51.21 -48.02
C GLN A 924 46.62 50.54 -46.89
N ASP A 925 46.24 49.27 -47.06
CA ASP A 925 45.56 48.48 -46.03
C ASP A 925 46.48 48.25 -44.82
N ALA A 926 47.74 47.87 -45.06
CA ALA A 926 48.73 47.66 -43.99
C ALA A 926 49.15 48.96 -43.28
N LYS A 927 48.99 50.14 -43.92
CA LYS A 927 49.20 51.44 -43.27
C LYS A 927 48.15 51.72 -42.19
N ASN A 928 46.93 51.24 -42.39
CA ASN A 928 45.81 51.40 -41.46
C ASN A 928 45.70 50.23 -40.47
N ALA A 929 46.47 49.16 -40.66
CA ALA A 929 46.50 47.99 -39.78
C ALA A 929 47.20 48.29 -38.44
N ASP A 930 46.73 47.66 -37.37
CA ASP A 930 47.39 47.71 -36.07
C ASP A 930 48.54 46.70 -35.98
N TRP A 931 49.77 47.18 -36.15
CA TRP A 931 50.98 46.38 -36.04
C TRP A 931 51.28 45.90 -34.61
N LYS A 932 50.66 46.50 -33.58
CA LYS A 932 50.80 46.02 -32.20
C LYS A 932 50.08 44.67 -31.99
N ALA A 933 49.08 44.36 -32.83
CA ALA A 933 48.37 43.09 -32.79
C ALA A 933 49.29 41.87 -32.96
N VAL A 934 50.38 42.00 -33.73
CA VAL A 934 51.37 40.92 -33.94
C VAL A 934 52.09 40.60 -32.63
N SER A 935 52.56 41.63 -31.91
CA SER A 935 53.25 41.44 -30.63
C SER A 935 52.29 40.98 -29.54
N ALA A 936 51.05 41.49 -29.54
CA ALA A 936 50.01 41.03 -28.62
C ALA A 936 49.58 39.57 -28.87
N LEU A 937 49.67 39.07 -30.11
CA LEU A 937 49.45 37.65 -30.42
C LEU A 937 50.62 36.81 -29.93
N GLU A 938 51.85 37.25 -30.17
CA GLU A 938 53.08 36.59 -29.71
C GLU A 938 53.11 36.47 -28.17
N ASP A 939 52.79 37.55 -27.45
CA ASP A 939 52.73 37.55 -25.98
C ASP A 939 51.66 36.59 -25.43
N ASP A 940 50.51 36.50 -26.11
CA ASP A 940 49.43 35.59 -25.68
C ASP A 940 49.74 34.13 -26.02
N LEU A 941 50.41 33.85 -27.15
CA LEU A 941 50.87 32.50 -27.50
C LEU A 941 52.04 32.06 -26.60
N ALA A 942 52.97 32.94 -26.24
CA ALA A 942 54.07 32.62 -25.33
C ALA A 942 53.56 32.10 -23.97
N LYS A 943 52.49 32.70 -23.44
CA LYS A 943 51.82 32.27 -22.19
C LYS A 943 51.19 30.87 -22.27
N THR A 944 51.08 30.28 -23.47
CA THR A 944 50.60 28.90 -23.65
C THR A 944 51.71 27.85 -23.56
N GLY A 945 52.99 28.27 -23.68
CA GLY A 945 54.16 27.38 -23.78
C GLY A 945 55.10 27.36 -22.57
N ASP A 946 54.91 28.22 -21.55
CA ASP A 946 55.76 28.24 -20.35
C ASP A 946 55.56 27.00 -19.43
N THR A 947 56.65 26.46 -18.87
CA THR A 947 56.72 25.21 -18.08
C THR A 947 56.14 25.35 -16.64
N PRO A 948 55.93 24.23 -15.92
CA PRO A 948 54.64 23.76 -15.44
C PRO A 948 54.05 24.64 -14.33
N SER A 949 53.21 25.61 -14.68
CA SER A 949 52.18 26.08 -13.75
C SER A 949 50.88 25.31 -14.04
N ASP A 950 50.12 25.02 -12.99
CA ASP A 950 48.79 24.36 -12.97
C ASP A 950 48.13 24.18 -14.35
N SER A 951 47.80 22.93 -14.73
CA SER A 951 47.16 22.58 -16.01
C SER A 951 45.94 23.46 -16.34
N ALA A 952 45.22 23.94 -15.31
CA ALA A 952 44.10 24.86 -15.47
C ALA A 952 44.51 26.27 -15.93
N THR A 953 45.68 26.75 -15.52
CA THR A 953 46.21 28.08 -15.91
C THR A 953 46.66 28.07 -17.37
N VAL A 954 47.35 27.02 -17.81
CA VAL A 954 47.75 26.83 -19.21
C VAL A 954 46.53 26.72 -20.11
N HIS A 955 45.49 26.00 -19.67
CA HIS A 955 44.22 25.92 -20.42
C HIS A 955 43.53 27.28 -20.54
N LYS A 956 43.47 28.08 -19.46
CA LYS A 956 42.91 29.44 -19.51
C LYS A 956 43.70 30.35 -20.45
N ALA A 957 45.03 30.31 -20.42
CA ALA A 957 45.88 31.06 -21.35
C ALA A 957 45.64 30.64 -22.81
N SER A 958 45.50 29.34 -23.05
CA SER A 958 45.16 28.75 -24.35
C SER A 958 43.82 29.26 -24.88
N VAL A 959 42.78 29.31 -24.02
CA VAL A 959 41.48 29.88 -24.38
C VAL A 959 41.62 31.37 -24.71
N VAL A 960 42.34 32.16 -23.90
CA VAL A 960 42.55 33.59 -24.14
C VAL A 960 43.21 33.85 -25.50
N ALA A 961 44.29 33.14 -25.80
CA ALA A 961 45.03 33.29 -27.05
C ALA A 961 44.21 32.89 -28.29
N ALA A 962 43.29 31.92 -28.14
CA ALA A 962 42.37 31.51 -29.20
C ALA A 962 41.19 32.47 -29.38
N VAL A 963 40.60 32.99 -28.30
CA VAL A 963 39.27 33.61 -28.32
C VAL A 963 39.26 35.11 -28.60
N LYS A 964 40.26 35.87 -28.14
CA LYS A 964 40.27 37.33 -28.31
C LYS A 964 40.06 37.73 -29.77
N ASP A 965 39.17 38.69 -30.02
CA ASP A 965 39.04 39.32 -31.34
C ASP A 965 40.26 40.20 -31.60
N ARG A 966 40.92 39.98 -32.74
CA ARG A 966 42.15 40.68 -33.14
C ARG A 966 41.97 41.56 -34.38
N GLY A 967 40.74 41.69 -34.87
CA GLY A 967 40.42 42.35 -36.12
C GLY A 967 41.13 41.75 -37.34
N ASP A 968 41.05 42.46 -38.47
CA ASP A 968 41.63 42.00 -39.74
C ASP A 968 43.12 42.35 -39.91
N SER A 969 43.71 43.10 -38.98
CA SER A 969 45.07 43.66 -39.09
C SER A 969 46.14 42.59 -39.34
N LEU A 970 46.06 41.43 -38.67
CA LEU A 970 47.05 40.36 -38.81
C LEU A 970 47.06 39.74 -40.21
N ILE A 971 45.89 39.58 -40.83
CA ILE A 971 45.79 39.06 -42.20
C ILE A 971 46.36 40.06 -43.19
N LEU A 972 46.00 41.33 -43.05
CA LEU A 972 46.47 42.39 -43.95
C LEU A 972 48.01 42.49 -43.92
N ILE A 973 48.60 42.40 -42.72
CA ILE A 973 50.05 42.38 -42.53
C ILE A 973 50.67 41.13 -43.19
N GLN A 974 50.13 39.94 -42.93
CA GLN A 974 50.63 38.70 -43.54
C GLN A 974 50.56 38.75 -45.07
N GLN A 975 49.44 39.16 -45.64
CA GLN A 975 49.22 39.23 -47.08
C GLN A 975 50.21 40.18 -47.76
N LEU A 976 50.48 41.34 -47.15
CA LEU A 976 51.50 42.27 -47.66
C LEU A 976 52.89 41.63 -47.63
N LEU A 977 53.29 41.03 -46.50
CA LEU A 977 54.62 40.45 -46.34
C LEU A 977 54.84 39.28 -47.29
N VAL A 978 53.89 38.35 -47.40
CA VAL A 978 53.96 37.20 -48.32
C VAL A 978 54.00 37.67 -49.77
N ALA A 979 53.12 38.61 -50.16
CA ALA A 979 53.14 39.13 -51.52
C ALA A 979 54.48 39.81 -51.85
N SER A 980 55.05 40.55 -50.90
CA SER A 980 56.36 41.22 -51.04
C SER A 980 57.50 40.22 -51.22
N ASP A 981 57.50 39.16 -50.43
CA ASP A 981 58.48 38.06 -50.45
C ASP A 981 58.39 37.28 -51.77
N ASP A 982 57.21 36.82 -52.15
CA ASP A 982 56.96 36.07 -53.40
C ASP A 982 57.38 36.88 -54.64
N TRP A 983 57.10 38.19 -54.64
CA TRP A 983 57.53 39.08 -55.71
C TRP A 983 59.05 39.22 -55.75
N LEU A 984 59.69 39.42 -54.60
CA LEU A 984 61.14 39.60 -54.51
C LEU A 984 61.87 38.33 -54.97
N ASP A 985 61.42 37.15 -54.54
CA ASP A 985 61.97 35.86 -54.97
C ASP A 985 61.82 35.65 -56.49
N ALA A 986 60.63 35.92 -57.05
CA ALA A 986 60.40 35.83 -58.48
C ALA A 986 61.26 36.84 -59.28
N ALA A 987 61.42 38.06 -58.75
CA ALA A 987 62.24 39.11 -59.33
C ALA A 987 63.73 38.74 -59.32
N LEU A 988 64.23 38.21 -58.19
CA LEU A 988 65.61 37.75 -58.04
C LEU A 988 65.91 36.53 -58.91
N ALA A 989 65.02 35.55 -58.98
CA ALA A 989 65.16 34.40 -59.87
C ALA A 989 65.23 34.83 -61.35
N SER A 990 64.41 35.80 -61.75
CA SER A 990 64.44 36.38 -63.10
C SER A 990 65.70 37.23 -63.37
N ALA A 991 66.23 37.91 -62.35
CA ALA A 991 67.51 38.61 -62.46
C ALA A 991 68.68 37.62 -62.59
N GLN A 992 68.67 36.54 -61.81
CA GLN A 992 69.68 35.50 -61.83
C GLN A 992 69.73 34.79 -63.20
N SER A 993 68.57 34.45 -63.77
CA SER A 993 68.47 33.86 -65.12
C SER A 993 68.95 34.81 -66.23
N ARG A 994 68.88 36.14 -66.02
CA ARG A 994 69.41 37.14 -66.95
C ARG A 994 70.93 37.35 -66.78
N SER A 995 71.46 37.17 -65.56
CA SER A 995 72.89 37.29 -65.26
C SER A 995 73.72 36.09 -65.73
N SER A 996 73.11 34.89 -65.83
CA SER A 996 73.71 33.69 -66.43
C SER A 996 73.69 33.70 -67.97
N GLY A 997 73.41 34.86 -68.59
CA GLY A 997 73.42 35.06 -70.04
C GLY A 997 74.62 35.91 -70.48
N SER A 998 75.61 35.24 -71.06
CA SER A 998 76.51 35.72 -72.12
C SER A 998 77.58 36.82 -71.87
N ALA A 999 77.92 37.19 -70.63
CA ALA A 999 79.06 38.09 -70.40
C ALA A 999 80.03 37.65 -69.29
N GLY A 1000 79.54 36.98 -68.23
CA GLY A 1000 80.38 36.44 -67.16
C GLY A 1000 81.08 35.13 -67.54
N ASP A 1001 80.38 34.23 -68.23
CA ASP A 1001 80.92 32.89 -68.57
C ASP A 1001 82.00 32.95 -69.67
N SER A 1002 81.89 33.86 -70.64
CA SER A 1002 82.93 34.05 -71.66
C SER A 1002 84.24 34.56 -71.07
N ALA A 1003 84.19 35.44 -70.07
CA ALA A 1003 85.39 35.94 -69.40
C ALA A 1003 86.03 34.87 -68.49
N ALA A 1004 85.23 33.99 -67.89
CA ALA A 1004 85.72 32.86 -67.10
C ALA A 1004 86.33 31.74 -67.98
N GLU A 1005 85.74 31.48 -69.16
CA GLU A 1005 86.30 30.56 -70.16
C GLU A 1005 87.60 31.11 -70.79
N ASP A 1006 87.66 32.40 -71.13
CA ASP A 1006 88.88 33.03 -71.68
C ASP A 1006 90.02 33.02 -70.65
N VAL A 1007 89.73 33.30 -69.37
CA VAL A 1007 90.74 33.21 -68.30
C VAL A 1007 91.16 31.76 -68.04
N GLY A 1008 90.22 30.81 -68.10
CA GLY A 1008 90.51 29.38 -67.99
C GLY A 1008 91.40 28.87 -69.12
N GLN A 1009 91.19 29.35 -70.35
CA GLN A 1009 91.98 28.99 -71.52
C GLN A 1009 93.39 29.59 -71.46
N ILE A 1010 93.54 30.83 -70.98
CA ILE A 1010 94.84 31.47 -70.74
C ILE A 1010 95.62 30.75 -69.63
N CYS A 1011 94.94 30.30 -68.56
CA CYS A 1011 95.57 29.49 -67.51
C CYS A 1011 96.04 28.11 -68.00
N ALA A 1012 95.26 27.47 -68.89
CA ALA A 1012 95.62 26.19 -69.50
C ALA A 1012 96.81 26.33 -70.47
N GLU A 1013 96.86 27.40 -71.28
CA GLU A 1013 98.02 27.70 -72.13
C GLU A 1013 99.29 28.00 -71.32
N TRP A 1014 99.16 28.69 -70.19
CA TRP A 1014 100.27 28.93 -69.26
C TRP A 1014 100.79 27.64 -68.59
N GLN A 1015 99.90 26.70 -68.25
CA GLN A 1015 100.30 25.39 -67.71
C GLN A 1015 101.00 24.52 -68.75
N ALA A 1016 100.54 24.54 -70.01
CA ALA A 1016 101.19 23.81 -71.11
C ALA A 1016 102.59 24.36 -71.45
N LEU A 1017 102.84 25.65 -71.21
CA LEU A 1017 104.15 26.29 -71.40
C LEU A 1017 105.12 26.09 -70.22
N THR A 1018 104.65 25.58 -69.07
CA THR A 1018 105.47 25.43 -67.84
C THR A 1018 105.78 23.99 -67.43
N THR A 1019 105.21 22.97 -68.11
CA THR A 1019 105.50 21.56 -67.81
C THR A 1019 106.67 20.99 -68.62
N VAL A 1020 107.82 20.82 -67.98
CA VAL A 1020 108.92 19.92 -68.39
C VAL A 1020 108.64 18.53 -67.78
N PRO A 1021 108.89 17.40 -68.47
CA PRO A 1021 108.43 16.08 -68.01
C PRO A 1021 109.37 15.44 -66.97
N SER A 1022 108.82 14.78 -65.95
CA SER A 1022 109.55 13.79 -65.16
C SER A 1022 108.66 12.58 -64.82
N ALA A 1023 109.27 11.42 -65.00
CA ALA A 1023 108.71 10.08 -65.03
C ALA A 1023 108.32 9.50 -63.66
N THR A 1024 107.46 8.46 -63.73
CA THR A 1024 107.35 7.28 -62.83
C THR A 1024 106.96 7.59 -61.37
N ASP A 1025 106.21 6.77 -60.65
CA ASP A 1025 106.21 5.32 -60.61
C ASP A 1025 104.96 4.80 -59.87
N ASP A 1026 104.72 3.51 -60.07
CA ASP A 1026 103.63 2.64 -59.63
C ASP A 1026 103.23 2.67 -58.15
N GLY A 1027 102.04 2.15 -57.83
CA GLY A 1027 101.69 1.85 -56.45
C GLY A 1027 100.27 1.35 -56.22
N GLU A 1028 99.99 0.18 -56.77
CA GLU A 1028 98.84 -0.71 -56.60
C GLU A 1028 98.23 -0.92 -55.19
N GLU A 1029 96.93 -1.28 -55.24
CA GLU A 1029 96.21 -2.29 -54.43
C GLU A 1029 95.92 -1.97 -52.94
N ARG A 1030 94.70 -2.17 -52.42
CA ARG A 1030 93.60 -3.08 -52.78
C ARG A 1030 92.27 -2.60 -52.19
#